data_AF-A0A6G1KQQ6-F1
#
_entry.id   AF-A0A6G1KQQ6-F1
#
_cell.length_a   1.000
_cell.length_b   1.000
_cell.length_c   1.000
_cell.angle_alpha   90.00
_cell.angle_beta   90.00
_cell.angle_gamma   90.00
#
_symmetry.space_group_name_H-M   'P 1'
#
loop_
_entity.id
_entity.type
_entity.pdbx_description
1 polymer ?
#
loop_
_entity_poly.entity_id
_entity_poly.type
_entity_poly.pdbx_seq_one_letter_code
_entity_poly.pdbx_strand_id
1 'polypeptide(L)'
;MSQTLTQADLIFPTASHSISSTLSSLKRSALSIHNRLSSITSDSIFVNTVSTAYDLPLVANERCGGWYIPPEKKTESCYFKSTDGHMNEWSFNLRRLNLQLLDVVGTNGGCVIVDSTRRGKSMPDALLKTIPIWCCVMNRAIFPDTGPHELHTPPQAVSASEHAQIEKRIDSFVTQFLEICAPNIPDLRQRIQKPLRPLWVIQSSSIPETPPSFPEFHPVVLCTASRRVHGNEGSEEGYIQGAADDQEAWSHGLTSKLFWSNKDKILNTNEDELPDLIASLITDDKGPDAAPILISPTTRLFVSSSQNVDISSFETIISCAPSPLTTTNPAYLNKNYLHLPCGTGKLGSRDLRTQLSRLPAFFTALPEDIGNILVCCPTGKDLSVGVALAILCSYTDENGGISNANSGRKIDKRFIKQRMTWIATTSPVLNPSRGTLQTVNAFLMPDPYSTSRVAEEGYDVVTSRLALVDENGVPISIDESVPAAVQTIDLPLSVFNRLQTKSTPWTFTRTLISRLPTHPSGTVTGTATLTPYSPSSRIDSDTTFLYAEEGEFVTTTGLHLTTRRKYIYQVEVDDKTGSGSISVLFHEAEKNDGLGGLFVEMGDLTTCEDGVLVARNREQHLCGEDLYTASWRFGTGMYAIEREIREGKGEAWWEVCYDVVGPQKDYVSKTMYTMS
;
A
#
# COMPACT_ATOMS: atom_id res chain seq x y z
N MET A 1 -16.21 20.64 49.74
CA MET A 1 -16.87 21.94 49.97
C MET A 1 -17.17 22.55 48.62
N SER A 2 -18.40 23.02 48.43
CA SER A 2 -18.92 23.63 47.21
C SER A 2 -18.10 24.86 46.80
N GLN A 3 -17.69 24.91 45.53
CA GLN A 3 -16.95 26.03 44.97
C GLN A 3 -17.91 27.22 44.76
N THR A 4 -17.53 28.39 45.27
CA THR A 4 -18.32 29.62 45.22
C THR A 4 -18.23 30.26 43.83
N LEU A 5 -19.36 30.46 43.17
CA LEU A 5 -19.47 31.17 41.89
C LEU A 5 -19.07 32.64 42.06
N THR A 6 -18.37 33.20 41.07
CA THR A 6 -17.93 34.60 41.07
C THR A 6 -18.70 35.43 40.03
N GLN A 7 -18.66 36.75 40.15
CA GLN A 7 -19.44 37.71 39.33
C GLN A 7 -19.23 37.56 37.80
N ALA A 8 -18.16 36.91 37.36
CA ALA A 8 -17.94 36.56 35.95
C ALA A 8 -18.92 35.49 35.43
N ASP A 9 -19.45 34.64 36.31
CA ASP A 9 -20.41 33.58 35.98
C ASP A 9 -21.85 34.11 35.78
N LEU A 10 -22.08 35.39 36.08
CA LEU A 10 -23.42 36.00 36.16
C LEU A 10 -23.72 37.06 35.09
N ILE A 11 -22.78 37.36 34.17
CA ILE A 11 -22.94 38.51 33.25
C ILE A 11 -23.12 38.14 31.77
N PHE A 12 -22.88 36.89 31.34
CA PHE A 12 -23.30 36.45 30.00
C PHE A 12 -23.78 34.98 30.01
N PRO A 13 -25.09 34.72 29.82
CA PRO A 13 -25.60 33.35 29.78
C PRO A 13 -25.12 32.63 28.51
N THR A 14 -24.38 31.53 28.70
CA THR A 14 -24.38 30.21 28.03
C THR A 14 -24.95 29.99 26.61
N ALA A 15 -25.09 31.02 25.75
CA ALA A 15 -25.59 30.88 24.38
C ALA A 15 -24.47 30.92 23.31
N SER A 16 -23.20 30.88 23.71
CA SER A 16 -22.04 30.90 22.83
C SER A 16 -21.20 29.61 22.86
N HIS A 17 -21.77 28.48 23.31
CA HIS A 17 -21.37 27.15 22.83
C HIS A 17 -21.89 26.94 21.39
N SER A 18 -21.42 27.87 20.55
CA SER A 18 -20.98 27.72 19.19
C SER A 18 -21.95 27.02 18.24
N ILE A 19 -22.74 27.82 17.53
CA ILE A 19 -23.38 27.47 16.25
C ILE A 19 -22.41 26.69 15.34
N SER A 20 -21.09 26.92 15.43
CA SER A 20 -20.06 26.18 14.69
C SER A 20 -19.92 24.71 15.12
N SER A 21 -19.99 24.37 16.42
CA SER A 21 -19.96 22.97 16.88
C SER A 21 -21.25 22.22 16.57
N THR A 22 -22.38 22.93 16.57
CA THR A 22 -23.67 22.38 16.14
C THR A 22 -23.70 22.18 14.63
N LEU A 23 -23.22 23.15 13.83
CA LEU A 23 -23.06 23.03 12.37
C LEU A 23 -22.04 21.96 11.98
N SER A 24 -20.94 21.80 12.72
CA SER A 24 -19.97 20.74 12.43
C SER A 24 -20.53 19.36 12.75
N SER A 25 -21.28 19.22 13.84
CA SER A 25 -21.99 17.97 14.19
C SER A 25 -23.08 17.65 13.17
N LEU A 26 -23.86 18.65 12.73
CA LEU A 26 -24.86 18.50 11.66
C LEU A 26 -24.22 18.16 10.31
N LYS A 27 -23.08 18.77 9.96
CA LYS A 27 -22.31 18.40 8.76
C LYS A 27 -21.74 16.99 8.83
N ARG A 28 -21.26 16.57 10.00
CA ARG A 28 -20.73 15.21 10.23
C ARG A 28 -21.83 14.16 10.13
N SER A 29 -23.02 14.46 10.66
CA SER A 29 -24.23 13.64 10.50
C SER A 29 -24.72 13.60 9.04
N ALA A 30 -24.68 14.73 8.32
CA ALA A 30 -25.10 14.78 6.92
C ALA A 30 -24.20 13.94 6.00
N LEU A 31 -22.91 13.79 6.32
CA LEU A 31 -21.91 13.04 5.55
C LEU A 31 -21.64 11.62 6.08
N SER A 32 -22.58 11.08 6.86
CA SER A 32 -22.49 9.76 7.49
C SER A 32 -22.33 8.62 6.47
N ILE A 33 -21.80 7.48 6.91
CA ILE A 33 -21.67 6.27 6.08
C ILE A 33 -23.06 5.84 5.62
N HIS A 34 -24.04 5.85 6.53
CA HIS A 34 -25.41 5.49 6.21
C HIS A 34 -25.99 6.38 5.10
N ASN A 35 -25.85 7.71 5.19
CA ASN A 35 -26.35 8.63 4.17
C ASN A 35 -25.69 8.41 2.81
N ARG A 36 -24.40 8.08 2.79
CA ARG A 36 -23.68 7.76 1.54
C ARG A 36 -24.24 6.50 0.89
N LEU A 37 -24.40 5.43 1.66
CA LEU A 37 -24.90 4.15 1.17
C LEU A 37 -26.39 4.22 0.74
N SER A 38 -27.20 5.00 1.47
CA SER A 38 -28.58 5.30 1.10
C SER A 38 -28.66 6.12 -0.20
N SER A 39 -27.78 7.12 -0.37
CA SER A 39 -27.69 7.90 -1.61
C SER A 39 -27.26 7.04 -2.80
N ILE A 40 -26.25 6.16 -2.61
CA ILE A 40 -25.81 5.18 -3.62
C ILE A 40 -26.96 4.26 -4.03
N THR A 41 -27.73 3.76 -3.05
CA THR A 41 -28.89 2.90 -3.30
C THR A 41 -29.96 3.61 -4.13
N SER A 42 -30.29 4.86 -3.78
CA SER A 42 -31.25 5.68 -4.53
C SER A 42 -30.79 5.94 -5.96
N ASP A 43 -29.53 6.36 -6.14
CA ASP A 43 -28.96 6.66 -7.45
C ASP A 43 -28.85 5.41 -8.35
N SER A 44 -28.65 4.23 -7.76
CA SER A 44 -28.63 2.95 -8.48
C SER A 44 -29.95 2.64 -9.19
N ILE A 45 -31.09 3.07 -8.62
CA ILE A 45 -32.41 2.91 -9.26
C ILE A 45 -32.45 3.66 -10.58
N PHE A 46 -31.99 4.91 -10.60
CA PHE A 46 -31.91 5.72 -11.82
C PHE A 46 -31.00 5.08 -12.87
N VAL A 47 -29.82 4.62 -12.46
CA VAL A 47 -28.88 3.91 -13.34
C VAL A 47 -29.54 2.71 -14.02
N ASN A 48 -30.31 1.92 -13.26
CA ASN A 48 -31.05 0.79 -13.79
C ASN A 48 -32.15 1.21 -14.79
N THR A 49 -32.86 2.31 -14.50
CA THR A 49 -33.86 2.88 -15.42
C THR A 49 -33.22 3.28 -16.75
N VAL A 50 -32.03 3.90 -16.73
CA VAL A 50 -31.30 4.27 -17.95
C VAL A 50 -30.90 3.03 -18.75
N SER A 51 -30.33 2.01 -18.11
CA SER A 51 -29.98 0.75 -18.80
C SER A 51 -31.20 0.09 -19.44
N THR A 52 -32.33 0.03 -18.71
CA THR A 52 -33.58 -0.55 -19.22
C THR A 52 -34.14 0.23 -20.40
N ALA A 53 -34.15 1.56 -20.32
CA ALA A 53 -34.73 2.42 -21.35
C ALA A 53 -33.93 2.44 -22.65
N TYR A 54 -32.60 2.25 -22.57
CA TYR A 54 -31.76 2.12 -23.76
C TYR A 54 -31.59 0.67 -24.22
N ASP A 55 -32.00 -0.31 -23.41
CA ASP A 55 -31.76 -1.74 -23.60
C ASP A 55 -30.27 -2.05 -23.81
N LEU A 56 -29.42 -1.50 -22.92
CA LEU A 56 -27.96 -1.59 -23.02
C LEU A 56 -27.32 -2.05 -21.70
N PRO A 57 -26.22 -2.83 -21.78
CA PRO A 57 -25.53 -3.34 -20.60
C PRO A 57 -24.86 -2.24 -19.77
N LEU A 58 -24.78 -2.47 -18.45
CA LEU A 58 -24.13 -1.56 -17.51
C LEU A 58 -22.63 -1.85 -17.40
N VAL A 59 -21.85 -0.80 -17.59
CA VAL A 59 -20.40 -0.79 -17.44
C VAL A 59 -20.00 0.17 -16.33
N ALA A 60 -19.27 -0.32 -15.34
CA ALA A 60 -18.80 0.50 -14.24
C ALA A 60 -17.50 1.24 -14.60
N ASN A 61 -17.47 2.57 -14.53
CA ASN A 61 -16.18 3.26 -14.42
C ASN A 61 -15.67 3.11 -12.97
N GLU A 62 -14.64 2.29 -12.77
CA GLU A 62 -14.15 1.82 -11.45
C GLU A 62 -13.57 2.90 -10.53
N ARG A 63 -13.68 4.18 -10.91
CA ARG A 63 -13.45 5.30 -10.01
C ARG A 63 -14.52 5.36 -8.92
N CYS A 64 -15.78 5.21 -9.29
CA CYS A 64 -16.90 5.13 -8.34
C CYS A 64 -18.16 4.46 -8.91
N GLY A 65 -18.27 4.28 -10.23
CA GLY A 65 -19.43 3.71 -10.92
C GLY A 65 -19.85 2.34 -10.41
N GLY A 66 -18.89 1.53 -9.95
CA GLY A 66 -19.14 0.20 -9.40
C GLY A 66 -19.98 0.18 -8.13
N TRP A 67 -20.12 1.31 -7.43
CA TRP A 67 -21.04 1.42 -6.28
C TRP A 67 -22.49 1.55 -6.69
N TYR A 68 -22.77 2.15 -7.84
CA TYR A 68 -24.13 2.42 -8.31
C TYR A 68 -24.71 1.26 -9.15
N ILE A 69 -23.92 0.22 -9.42
CA ILE A 69 -24.34 -0.96 -10.18
C ILE A 69 -24.29 -2.19 -9.28
N PRO A 70 -25.43 -2.85 -9.00
CA PRO A 70 -25.45 -4.12 -8.30
C PRO A 70 -24.64 -5.19 -9.06
N PRO A 71 -23.86 -6.07 -8.40
CA PRO A 71 -22.96 -7.02 -9.05
C PRO A 71 -23.62 -7.88 -10.12
N GLU A 72 -24.86 -8.32 -9.91
CA GLU A 72 -25.64 -9.14 -10.83
C GLU A 72 -26.07 -8.41 -12.12
N LYS A 73 -26.02 -7.08 -12.12
CA LYS A 73 -26.35 -6.24 -13.29
C LYS A 73 -25.12 -5.69 -14.00
N LYS A 74 -23.93 -5.86 -13.42
CA LYS A 74 -22.68 -5.34 -13.97
C LYS A 74 -22.17 -6.28 -15.06
N THR A 75 -22.08 -5.78 -16.29
CA THR A 75 -21.54 -6.56 -17.42
C THR A 75 -20.02 -6.47 -17.49
N GLU A 76 -19.47 -5.28 -17.33
CA GLU A 76 -18.03 -5.04 -17.47
C GLU A 76 -17.60 -3.80 -16.67
N SER A 77 -16.29 -3.57 -16.62
CA SER A 77 -15.63 -2.48 -15.94
C SER A 77 -14.72 -1.72 -16.90
N CYS A 78 -14.59 -0.42 -16.67
CA CYS A 78 -13.60 0.43 -17.32
C CYS A 78 -12.93 1.35 -16.31
N TYR A 79 -11.86 2.00 -16.74
CA TYR A 79 -11.10 2.93 -15.93
C TYR A 79 -10.76 4.19 -16.72
N PHE A 80 -11.71 5.13 -16.74
CA PHE A 80 -11.50 6.48 -17.26
C PHE A 80 -11.31 7.45 -16.10
N LYS A 81 -10.22 8.23 -16.13
CA LYS A 81 -9.91 9.16 -15.03
C LYS A 81 -10.23 10.59 -15.45
N SER A 82 -10.96 11.29 -14.59
CA SER A 82 -11.34 12.69 -14.78
C SER A 82 -10.16 13.62 -15.07
N THR A 83 -8.99 13.37 -14.47
CA THR A 83 -7.78 14.18 -14.71
C THR A 83 -7.37 14.22 -16.18
N ASP A 84 -7.62 13.15 -16.92
CA ASP A 84 -7.26 13.05 -18.34
C ASP A 84 -8.17 13.96 -19.21
N GLY A 85 -9.29 14.44 -18.65
CA GLY A 85 -10.22 15.39 -19.27
C GLY A 85 -10.15 16.81 -18.70
N HIS A 86 -9.24 17.10 -17.76
CA HIS A 86 -9.12 18.45 -17.18
C HIS A 86 -8.64 19.46 -18.22
N MET A 87 -9.08 20.72 -18.05
CA MET A 87 -8.63 21.86 -18.86
C MET A 87 -7.10 21.92 -18.89
N ASN A 88 -6.52 22.14 -20.08
CA ASN A 88 -5.08 22.17 -20.37
C ASN A 88 -4.33 20.84 -20.27
N GLU A 89 -4.87 19.82 -19.60
CA GLU A 89 -4.25 18.50 -19.51
C GLU A 89 -4.62 17.62 -20.72
N TRP A 90 -5.90 17.60 -21.11
CA TRP A 90 -6.54 16.70 -22.10
C TRP A 90 -5.60 15.67 -22.71
N SER A 91 -5.71 14.41 -22.28
CA SER A 91 -4.79 13.35 -22.65
C SER A 91 -5.48 12.05 -22.99
N PHE A 92 -4.86 11.28 -23.89
CA PHE A 92 -5.22 9.90 -24.17
C PHE A 92 -4.24 8.96 -23.45
N ASN A 93 -4.75 8.16 -22.50
CA ASN A 93 -3.89 7.38 -21.63
C ASN A 93 -3.52 6.00 -22.22
N LEU A 94 -2.27 5.86 -22.66
CA LEU A 94 -1.77 4.62 -23.27
C LEU A 94 -1.67 3.41 -22.31
N ARG A 95 -1.84 3.61 -21.00
CA ARG A 95 -1.87 2.52 -20.00
C ARG A 95 -3.26 2.07 -19.62
N ARG A 96 -4.30 2.82 -20.02
CA ARG A 96 -5.70 2.58 -19.68
C ARG A 96 -6.52 2.69 -20.94
N LEU A 97 -6.27 1.75 -21.84
CA LEU A 97 -6.82 1.75 -23.19
C LEU A 97 -8.29 1.34 -23.22
N ASN A 98 -8.81 0.66 -22.19
CA ASN A 98 -10.22 0.26 -22.08
C ASN A 98 -10.75 -0.51 -23.32
N LEU A 99 -9.89 -1.30 -23.99
CA LEU A 99 -10.26 -1.99 -25.25
C LEU A 99 -11.32 -3.07 -25.05
N GLN A 100 -11.47 -3.62 -23.84
CA GLN A 100 -12.52 -4.57 -23.50
C GLN A 100 -13.93 -3.99 -23.74
N LEU A 101 -14.08 -2.66 -23.74
CA LEU A 101 -15.36 -2.03 -24.08
C LEU A 101 -15.79 -2.27 -25.52
N LEU A 102 -14.84 -2.50 -26.43
CA LEU A 102 -15.15 -2.81 -27.82
C LEU A 102 -15.89 -4.16 -27.91
N ASP A 103 -15.53 -5.13 -27.08
CA ASP A 103 -16.19 -6.43 -27.04
C ASP A 103 -17.63 -6.33 -26.51
N VAL A 104 -17.84 -5.53 -25.44
CA VAL A 104 -19.17 -5.26 -24.88
C VAL A 104 -20.04 -4.53 -25.89
N VAL A 105 -19.52 -3.46 -26.50
CA VAL A 105 -20.24 -2.63 -27.47
C VAL A 105 -20.56 -3.41 -28.73
N GLY A 106 -19.61 -4.19 -29.25
CA GLY A 106 -19.80 -5.02 -30.44
C GLY A 106 -20.89 -6.06 -30.26
N THR A 107 -20.90 -6.72 -29.10
CA THR A 107 -21.87 -7.78 -28.78
C THR A 107 -23.28 -7.24 -28.54
N ASN A 108 -23.40 -6.10 -27.84
CA ASN A 108 -24.68 -5.59 -27.36
C ASN A 108 -25.20 -4.38 -28.17
N GLY A 109 -24.46 -3.96 -29.21
CA GLY A 109 -24.80 -2.79 -30.01
C GLY A 109 -24.49 -1.45 -29.34
N GLY A 110 -24.07 -1.42 -28.07
CA GLY A 110 -23.75 -0.22 -27.30
C GLY A 110 -23.48 -0.56 -25.83
N CYS A 111 -23.32 0.45 -24.98
CA CYS A 111 -23.24 0.26 -23.53
C CYS A 111 -23.63 1.51 -22.74
N VAL A 112 -23.92 1.35 -21.45
CA VAL A 112 -24.10 2.44 -20.48
C VAL A 112 -22.91 2.47 -19.54
N ILE A 113 -22.08 3.51 -19.63
CA ILE A 113 -20.95 3.73 -18.70
C ILE A 113 -21.42 4.62 -17.55
N VAL A 114 -21.28 4.12 -16.33
CA VAL A 114 -21.74 4.78 -15.11
C VAL A 114 -20.57 5.40 -14.36
N ASP A 115 -20.72 6.67 -14.00
CA ASP A 115 -19.81 7.39 -13.12
C ASP A 115 -20.59 8.43 -12.29
N SER A 116 -19.94 9.07 -11.33
CA SER A 116 -20.55 10.15 -10.54
C SER A 116 -19.55 11.28 -10.27
N THR A 117 -20.04 12.39 -9.76
CA THR A 117 -19.19 13.51 -9.37
C THR A 117 -19.76 14.22 -8.16
N ARG A 118 -18.88 14.70 -7.28
CA ARG A 118 -19.21 15.51 -6.12
C ARG A 118 -19.84 16.87 -6.47
N ARG A 119 -20.30 17.54 -5.43
CA ARG A 119 -20.98 18.83 -5.44
C ARG A 119 -20.33 19.86 -6.38
N GLY A 120 -21.19 20.61 -7.07
CA GLY A 120 -20.82 21.75 -7.92
C GLY A 120 -20.77 21.43 -9.40
N LYS A 121 -20.50 20.17 -9.78
CA LYS A 121 -20.52 19.69 -11.16
C LYS A 121 -21.80 18.90 -11.45
N SER A 122 -22.31 19.00 -12.67
CA SER A 122 -23.44 18.17 -13.15
C SER A 122 -22.97 16.82 -13.68
N MET A 123 -21.74 16.76 -14.19
CA MET A 123 -21.13 15.56 -14.79
C MET A 123 -19.61 15.57 -14.50
N PRO A 124 -18.98 14.40 -14.27
CA PRO A 124 -17.53 14.32 -14.14
C PRO A 124 -16.82 14.57 -15.47
N ASP A 125 -15.59 15.12 -15.41
CA ASP A 125 -14.76 15.36 -16.60
C ASP A 125 -14.45 14.07 -17.39
N ALA A 126 -14.50 12.91 -16.72
CA ALA A 126 -14.36 11.60 -17.37
C ALA A 126 -15.45 11.37 -18.43
N LEU A 127 -16.72 11.67 -18.10
CA LEU A 127 -17.85 11.55 -19.02
C LEU A 127 -17.92 12.74 -20.00
N LEU A 128 -17.52 13.94 -19.58
CA LEU A 128 -17.59 15.13 -20.45
C LEU A 128 -16.56 15.13 -21.57
N LYS A 129 -15.35 14.62 -21.30
CA LYS A 129 -14.18 14.83 -22.18
C LYS A 129 -13.31 13.58 -22.33
N THR A 130 -12.98 12.87 -21.26
CA THR A 130 -12.05 11.71 -21.36
C THR A 130 -12.61 10.59 -22.24
N ILE A 131 -13.85 10.16 -22.03
CA ILE A 131 -14.48 9.12 -22.84
C ILE A 131 -14.77 9.61 -24.27
N PRO A 132 -15.24 10.84 -24.49
CA PRO A 132 -15.29 11.44 -25.83
C PRO A 132 -13.98 11.43 -26.60
N ILE A 133 -12.87 11.82 -25.96
CA ILE A 133 -11.53 11.75 -26.55
C ILE A 133 -11.23 10.30 -26.93
N TRP A 134 -11.49 9.35 -26.03
CA TRP A 134 -11.28 7.93 -26.29
C TRP A 134 -12.11 7.41 -27.47
N CYS A 135 -13.40 7.72 -27.53
CA CYS A 135 -14.28 7.33 -28.65
C CYS A 135 -13.74 7.88 -29.98
N CYS A 136 -13.34 9.15 -30.01
CA CYS A 136 -12.80 9.80 -31.20
C CYS A 136 -11.50 9.15 -31.68
N VAL A 137 -10.57 8.86 -30.75
CA VAL A 137 -9.32 8.16 -31.06
C VAL A 137 -9.57 6.74 -31.58
N MET A 138 -10.47 5.98 -30.95
CA MET A 138 -10.84 4.64 -31.43
C MET A 138 -11.47 4.70 -32.82
N ASN A 139 -12.38 5.64 -33.06
CA ASN A 139 -13.05 5.79 -34.35
C ASN A 139 -12.06 6.10 -35.49
N ARG A 140 -11.16 7.08 -35.28
CA ARG A 140 -10.13 7.43 -36.27
C ARG A 140 -9.11 6.31 -36.51
N ALA A 141 -8.78 5.55 -35.47
CA ALA A 141 -7.82 4.45 -35.59
C ALA A 141 -8.42 3.21 -36.27
N ILE A 142 -9.68 2.86 -35.96
CA ILE A 142 -10.32 1.62 -36.44
C ILE A 142 -11.03 1.82 -37.78
N PHE A 143 -11.60 3.01 -38.02
CA PHE A 143 -12.39 3.32 -39.20
C PHE A 143 -11.87 4.55 -39.99
N PRO A 144 -10.58 4.65 -40.33
CA PRO A 144 -10.01 5.83 -40.97
C PRO A 144 -10.71 6.22 -42.29
N ASP A 145 -11.30 5.24 -42.99
CA ASP A 145 -11.91 5.44 -44.32
C ASP A 145 -13.41 5.80 -44.29
N THR A 146 -14.07 5.80 -43.13
CA THR A 146 -15.54 5.93 -43.06
C THR A 146 -16.03 7.33 -42.67
N GLY A 147 -15.14 8.32 -42.56
CA GLY A 147 -15.50 9.70 -42.25
C GLY A 147 -14.48 10.44 -41.39
N PRO A 148 -14.74 11.72 -41.08
CA PRO A 148 -13.80 12.55 -40.31
C PRO A 148 -13.72 12.17 -38.83
N HIS A 149 -14.73 11.46 -38.31
CA HIS A 149 -14.84 11.07 -36.90
C HIS A 149 -14.54 12.25 -35.97
N GLU A 150 -15.40 13.25 -36.03
CA GLU A 150 -15.30 14.45 -35.20
C GLU A 150 -15.44 14.10 -33.71
N LEU A 151 -14.75 14.84 -32.84
CA LEU A 151 -14.99 14.76 -31.41
C LEU A 151 -16.45 15.16 -31.09
N HIS A 152 -17.05 14.46 -30.13
CA HIS A 152 -18.37 14.80 -29.62
C HIS A 152 -18.30 15.17 -28.14
N THR A 153 -18.53 16.44 -27.81
CA THR A 153 -18.62 16.91 -26.42
C THR A 153 -19.97 17.61 -26.19
N PRO A 154 -20.49 17.63 -24.95
CA PRO A 154 -21.77 18.26 -24.67
C PRO A 154 -21.64 19.79 -24.68
N PRO A 155 -22.26 20.53 -25.61
CA PRO A 155 -22.06 21.98 -25.79
C PRO A 155 -22.53 22.81 -24.58
N GLN A 156 -23.43 22.26 -23.76
CA GLN A 156 -23.90 22.88 -22.53
C GLN A 156 -22.87 22.88 -21.39
N ALA A 157 -21.83 22.06 -21.47
CA ALA A 157 -20.83 21.90 -20.42
C ALA A 157 -19.39 22.08 -20.91
N VAL A 158 -19.13 21.92 -22.22
CA VAL A 158 -17.83 22.12 -22.85
C VAL A 158 -17.94 23.25 -23.86
N SER A 159 -17.20 24.34 -23.64
CA SER A 159 -17.23 25.50 -24.54
C SER A 159 -16.69 25.16 -25.94
N ALA A 160 -17.14 25.87 -26.97
CA ALA A 160 -16.63 25.67 -28.34
C ALA A 160 -15.10 25.88 -28.44
N SER A 161 -14.54 26.78 -27.62
CA SER A 161 -13.09 27.01 -27.57
C SER A 161 -12.34 25.81 -26.95
N GLU A 162 -12.84 25.27 -25.84
CA GLU A 162 -12.27 24.07 -25.21
C GLU A 162 -12.38 22.87 -26.15
N HIS A 163 -13.55 22.66 -26.76
CA HIS A 163 -13.76 21.62 -27.76
C HIS A 163 -12.73 21.69 -28.90
N ALA A 164 -12.54 22.85 -29.52
CA ALA A 164 -11.59 23.03 -30.60
C ALA A 164 -10.12 22.80 -30.17
N GLN A 165 -9.78 23.08 -28.91
CA GLN A 165 -8.45 22.82 -28.37
C GLN A 165 -8.21 21.32 -28.12
N ILE A 166 -9.24 20.58 -27.69
CA ILE A 166 -9.18 19.12 -27.55
C ILE A 166 -9.04 18.48 -28.94
N GLU A 167 -9.89 18.90 -29.89
CA GLU A 167 -9.92 18.38 -31.26
C GLU A 167 -8.53 18.45 -31.93
N LYS A 168 -7.83 19.57 -31.78
CA LYS A 168 -6.46 19.76 -32.29
C LYS A 168 -5.42 18.77 -31.76
N ARG A 169 -5.70 18.09 -30.64
CA ARG A 169 -4.79 17.10 -30.04
C ARG A 169 -5.09 15.67 -30.45
N ILE A 170 -6.28 15.39 -31.00
CA ILE A 170 -6.75 14.03 -31.29
C ILE A 170 -5.79 13.30 -32.22
N ASP A 171 -5.33 13.92 -33.31
CA ASP A 171 -4.46 13.25 -34.28
C ASP A 171 -3.15 12.78 -33.64
N SER A 172 -2.57 13.58 -32.74
CA SER A 172 -1.38 13.17 -31.97
C SER A 172 -1.68 11.97 -31.07
N PHE A 173 -2.88 11.87 -30.50
CA PHE A 173 -3.29 10.71 -29.71
C PHE A 173 -3.49 9.47 -30.57
N VAL A 174 -4.07 9.62 -31.76
CA VAL A 174 -4.20 8.53 -32.75
C VAL A 174 -2.82 8.03 -33.16
N THR A 175 -1.88 8.93 -33.50
CA THR A 175 -0.50 8.55 -33.82
C THR A 175 0.16 7.82 -32.65
N GLN A 176 0.03 8.32 -31.42
CA GLN A 176 0.59 7.64 -30.24
C GLN A 176 -0.02 6.25 -30.01
N PHE A 177 -1.32 6.10 -30.20
CA PHE A 177 -2.00 4.80 -30.10
C PHE A 177 -1.46 3.82 -31.15
N LEU A 178 -1.37 4.24 -32.41
CA LEU A 178 -0.91 3.39 -33.51
C LEU A 178 0.59 3.05 -33.42
N GLU A 179 1.44 4.02 -33.08
CA GLU A 179 2.90 3.85 -33.13
C GLU A 179 3.54 3.35 -31.83
N ILE A 180 2.88 3.54 -30.68
CA ILE A 180 3.41 3.10 -29.38
C ILE A 180 2.68 1.85 -28.91
N CYS A 181 1.34 1.82 -29.00
CA CYS A 181 0.59 0.63 -28.60
C CYS A 181 0.62 -0.45 -29.68
N ALA A 182 0.79 -0.07 -30.95
CA ALA A 182 0.83 -0.96 -32.11
C ALA A 182 -0.27 -2.05 -32.07
N PRO A 183 -1.55 -1.67 -31.89
CA PRO A 183 -2.63 -2.63 -31.77
C PRO A 183 -2.87 -3.35 -33.10
N ASN A 184 -3.40 -4.58 -33.03
CA ASN A 184 -3.91 -5.27 -34.21
C ASN A 184 -5.25 -4.64 -34.65
N ILE A 185 -5.17 -3.62 -35.53
CA ILE A 185 -6.34 -2.89 -36.02
C ILE A 185 -7.38 -3.82 -36.71
N PRO A 186 -6.98 -4.76 -37.59
CA PRO A 186 -7.91 -5.77 -38.11
C PRO A 186 -8.72 -6.50 -37.03
N ASP A 187 -8.10 -6.94 -35.94
CA ASP A 187 -8.80 -7.61 -34.84
C ASP A 187 -9.78 -6.64 -34.13
N LEU A 188 -9.37 -5.39 -33.90
CA LEU A 188 -10.26 -4.38 -33.30
C LEU A 188 -11.47 -4.08 -34.19
N ARG A 189 -11.28 -4.07 -35.52
CA ARG A 189 -12.34 -3.87 -36.50
C ARG A 189 -13.29 -5.07 -36.61
N GLN A 190 -12.88 -6.27 -36.18
CA GLN A 190 -13.80 -7.40 -36.07
C GLN A 190 -14.70 -7.27 -34.84
N ARG A 191 -14.18 -6.69 -33.74
CA ARG A 191 -14.93 -6.50 -32.48
C ARG A 191 -16.06 -5.49 -32.61
N ILE A 192 -15.87 -4.39 -33.36
CA ILE A 192 -16.91 -3.38 -33.60
C ILE A 192 -17.04 -3.04 -35.09
N GLN A 193 -18.27 -2.90 -35.56
CA GLN A 193 -18.57 -2.69 -36.99
C GLN A 193 -18.98 -1.25 -37.34
N LYS A 194 -19.23 -0.42 -36.34
CA LYS A 194 -19.64 0.98 -36.49
C LYS A 194 -18.82 1.88 -35.55
N PRO A 195 -18.68 3.18 -35.86
CA PRO A 195 -18.06 4.12 -34.94
C PRO A 195 -18.85 4.24 -33.63
N LEU A 196 -18.14 4.60 -32.57
CA LEU A 196 -18.67 4.87 -31.23
C LEU A 196 -19.20 6.31 -31.15
N ARG A 197 -20.34 6.52 -30.49
CA ARG A 197 -20.91 7.85 -30.25
C ARG A 197 -21.25 8.04 -28.77
N PRO A 198 -20.61 8.99 -28.06
CA PRO A 198 -21.01 9.30 -26.69
C PRO A 198 -22.36 10.01 -26.64
N LEU A 199 -23.21 9.62 -25.70
CA LEU A 199 -24.50 10.25 -25.38
C LEU A 199 -24.55 10.53 -23.87
N TRP A 200 -24.99 11.71 -23.41
CA TRP A 200 -24.95 12.06 -21.99
C TRP A 200 -26.33 11.98 -21.35
N VAL A 201 -26.42 11.25 -20.23
CA VAL A 201 -27.66 11.09 -19.46
C VAL A 201 -27.40 11.44 -18.00
N ILE A 202 -28.18 12.37 -17.47
CA ILE A 202 -28.16 12.80 -16.06
C ILE A 202 -29.58 12.65 -15.48
N GLN A 203 -29.75 12.75 -14.16
CA GLN A 203 -31.06 12.53 -13.54
C GLN A 203 -32.18 13.46 -14.05
N SER A 204 -31.85 14.67 -14.53
CA SER A 204 -32.82 15.59 -15.12
C SER A 204 -33.05 15.40 -16.62
N SER A 205 -32.37 14.43 -17.26
CA SER A 205 -32.58 14.12 -18.67
C SER A 205 -33.91 13.42 -18.88
N SER A 206 -34.56 13.68 -20.03
CA SER A 206 -35.68 12.85 -20.49
C SER A 206 -35.17 11.46 -20.88
N ILE A 207 -35.73 10.42 -20.28
CA ILE A 207 -35.41 9.03 -20.60
C ILE A 207 -36.36 8.55 -21.72
N PRO A 208 -35.88 7.83 -22.75
CA PRO A 208 -36.73 7.28 -23.80
C PRO A 208 -37.78 6.32 -23.24
N GLU A 209 -39.02 6.39 -23.75
CA GLU A 209 -40.08 5.42 -23.39
C GLU A 209 -39.84 4.04 -24.02
N THR A 210 -39.18 4.01 -25.18
CA THR A 210 -38.82 2.79 -25.90
C THR A 210 -37.35 2.82 -26.31
N PRO A 211 -36.65 1.68 -26.36
CA PRO A 211 -35.26 1.60 -26.77
C PRO A 211 -35.01 2.25 -28.14
N PRO A 212 -34.17 3.31 -28.22
CA PRO A 212 -33.88 3.98 -29.47
C PRO A 212 -32.97 3.14 -30.38
N SER A 213 -33.17 3.26 -31.69
CA SER A 213 -32.33 2.59 -32.70
C SER A 213 -31.24 3.52 -33.24
N PHE A 214 -30.00 3.01 -33.30
CA PHE A 214 -28.83 3.75 -33.79
C PHE A 214 -28.17 2.99 -34.96
N PRO A 215 -28.63 3.22 -36.20
CA PRO A 215 -28.13 2.46 -37.35
C PRO A 215 -26.70 2.84 -37.76
N GLU A 216 -26.25 4.07 -37.51
CA GLU A 216 -24.97 4.60 -38.01
C GLU A 216 -23.80 4.46 -37.03
N PHE A 217 -24.08 4.22 -35.74
CA PHE A 217 -23.07 4.20 -34.69
C PHE A 217 -23.49 3.30 -33.53
N HIS A 218 -22.53 2.93 -32.70
CA HIS A 218 -22.78 2.30 -31.41
C HIS A 218 -22.89 3.38 -30.30
N PRO A 219 -24.04 3.52 -29.60
CA PRO A 219 -24.17 4.45 -28.50
C PRO A 219 -23.30 4.03 -27.30
N VAL A 220 -22.52 4.97 -26.79
CA VAL A 220 -21.85 4.89 -25.50
C VAL A 220 -22.57 5.87 -24.58
N VAL A 221 -23.57 5.38 -23.84
CA VAL A 221 -24.41 6.20 -22.96
C VAL A 221 -23.66 6.49 -21.67
N LEU A 222 -23.26 7.74 -21.49
CA LEU A 222 -22.50 8.26 -20.37
C LEU A 222 -23.46 8.73 -19.28
N CYS A 223 -23.73 7.83 -18.34
CA CYS A 223 -24.69 8.04 -17.26
C CYS A 223 -24.00 8.63 -16.03
N THR A 224 -24.38 9.87 -15.65
CA THR A 224 -24.03 10.39 -14.32
C THR A 224 -25.07 9.93 -13.32
N ALA A 225 -24.66 9.06 -12.40
CA ALA A 225 -25.58 8.39 -11.47
C ALA A 225 -26.31 9.38 -10.54
N SER A 226 -25.55 10.29 -9.93
CA SER A 226 -26.07 11.21 -8.92
C SER A 226 -26.75 12.46 -9.50
N ARG A 227 -27.83 12.91 -8.86
CA ARG A 227 -28.44 14.21 -9.17
C ARG A 227 -27.55 15.35 -8.69
N ARG A 228 -27.64 16.48 -9.38
CA ARG A 228 -26.98 17.72 -8.96
C ARG A 228 -27.74 18.37 -7.81
N VAL A 229 -27.06 18.58 -6.69
CA VAL A 229 -27.60 19.32 -5.55
C VAL A 229 -27.28 20.81 -5.69
N HIS A 230 -28.31 21.66 -5.66
CA HIS A 230 -28.20 23.12 -5.76
C HIS A 230 -28.27 23.75 -4.37
N GLY A 231 -27.24 23.58 -3.54
CA GLY A 231 -27.29 24.03 -2.15
C GLY A 231 -26.29 23.33 -1.26
N ASN A 232 -26.47 23.43 0.07
CA ASN A 232 -25.63 22.77 1.08
C ASN A 232 -26.22 21.39 1.43
N GLU A 233 -25.41 20.34 1.61
CA GLU A 233 -25.88 18.95 1.75
C GLU A 233 -26.89 18.73 2.90
N GLY A 234 -26.86 19.58 3.93
CA GLY A 234 -27.84 19.55 5.03
C GLY A 234 -29.27 19.99 4.65
N SER A 235 -29.51 20.49 3.43
CA SER A 235 -30.85 20.87 2.96
C SER A 235 -31.59 19.77 2.19
N GLU A 236 -30.95 18.63 1.93
CA GLU A 236 -31.47 17.56 1.07
C GLU A 236 -31.85 16.29 1.85
N GLU A 237 -32.25 16.45 3.12
CA GLU A 237 -32.72 15.33 3.96
C GLU A 237 -31.75 14.14 4.03
N GLY A 238 -30.43 14.40 3.99
CA GLY A 238 -29.40 13.37 4.08
C GLY A 238 -28.91 12.80 2.74
N TYR A 239 -29.39 13.29 1.59
CA TYR A 239 -28.84 12.89 0.29
C TYR A 239 -27.46 13.53 0.01
N ILE A 240 -26.52 12.72 -0.50
CA ILE A 240 -25.16 13.12 -0.84
C ILE A 240 -24.91 12.87 -2.33
N GLN A 241 -24.73 13.96 -3.10
CA GLN A 241 -24.33 13.89 -4.50
C GLN A 241 -22.94 13.26 -4.62
N GLY A 242 -22.79 12.24 -5.47
CA GLY A 242 -21.51 11.60 -5.71
C GLY A 242 -20.99 10.88 -4.46
N ALA A 243 -21.88 10.26 -3.70
CA ALA A 243 -21.60 9.64 -2.41
C ALA A 243 -20.43 8.63 -2.45
N ALA A 244 -20.26 7.93 -3.58
CA ALA A 244 -19.18 6.96 -3.80
C ALA A 244 -17.84 7.56 -4.25
N ASP A 245 -17.78 8.86 -4.56
CA ASP A 245 -16.54 9.52 -4.98
C ASP A 245 -15.59 9.71 -3.77
N ASP A 246 -14.27 9.62 -4.01
CA ASP A 246 -13.20 9.29 -3.03
C ASP A 246 -13.66 8.45 -1.83
N GLN A 247 -14.16 7.24 -2.13
CA GLN A 247 -14.59 6.24 -1.15
C GLN A 247 -13.55 5.93 -0.07
N GLU A 248 -12.26 6.06 -0.39
CA GLU A 248 -11.15 5.80 0.52
C GLU A 248 -11.19 6.65 1.79
N ALA A 249 -11.89 7.79 1.76
CA ALA A 249 -12.03 8.70 2.90
C ALA A 249 -13.13 8.29 3.90
N TRP A 250 -14.06 7.40 3.53
CA TRP A 250 -15.24 7.10 4.35
C TRP A 250 -15.64 5.61 4.40
N SER A 251 -15.21 4.78 3.45
CA SER A 251 -15.72 3.41 3.33
C SER A 251 -15.20 2.43 4.39
N HIS A 252 -14.17 2.80 5.16
CA HIS A 252 -13.53 1.93 6.16
C HIS A 252 -13.08 0.58 5.57
N GLY A 253 -12.70 0.56 4.28
CA GLY A 253 -12.31 -0.64 3.56
C GLY A 253 -13.45 -1.41 2.90
N LEU A 254 -14.71 -1.00 3.13
CA LEU A 254 -15.88 -1.57 2.46
C LEU A 254 -15.75 -1.42 0.94
N THR A 255 -16.01 -2.52 0.22
CA THR A 255 -16.05 -2.56 -1.25
C THR A 255 -17.50 -2.55 -1.74
N SER A 256 -17.74 -2.14 -2.99
CA SER A 256 -19.08 -2.14 -3.57
C SER A 256 -19.70 -3.55 -3.57
N LYS A 257 -18.91 -4.59 -3.86
CA LYS A 257 -19.37 -5.99 -3.83
C LYS A 257 -19.85 -6.40 -2.43
N LEU A 258 -19.06 -6.09 -1.39
CA LEU A 258 -19.43 -6.39 -0.02
C LEU A 258 -20.65 -5.60 0.43
N PHE A 259 -20.74 -4.32 0.05
CA PHE A 259 -21.91 -3.51 0.31
C PHE A 259 -23.17 -4.14 -0.28
N TRP A 260 -23.19 -4.43 -1.59
CA TRP A 260 -24.38 -4.99 -2.24
C TRP A 260 -24.76 -6.37 -1.70
N SER A 261 -23.77 -7.21 -1.38
CA SER A 261 -24.01 -8.56 -0.83
C SER A 261 -24.57 -8.51 0.60
N ASN A 262 -24.33 -7.43 1.35
CA ASN A 262 -24.76 -7.25 2.74
C ASN A 262 -25.65 -6.02 2.92
N LYS A 263 -26.28 -5.55 1.84
CA LYS A 263 -26.93 -4.23 1.77
C LYS A 263 -27.91 -4.02 2.90
N ASP A 264 -28.85 -4.95 3.09
CA ASP A 264 -29.91 -4.80 4.09
C ASP A 264 -29.34 -4.87 5.51
N LYS A 265 -28.33 -5.71 5.75
CA LYS A 265 -27.65 -5.79 7.05
C LYS A 265 -26.98 -4.44 7.37
N ILE A 266 -26.21 -3.90 6.42
CA ILE A 266 -25.47 -2.65 6.59
C ILE A 266 -26.44 -1.46 6.76
N LEU A 267 -27.47 -1.35 5.92
CA LEU A 267 -28.41 -0.22 6.00
C LEU A 267 -29.30 -0.27 7.26
N ASN A 268 -29.51 -1.44 7.88
CA ASN A 268 -30.25 -1.56 9.13
C ASN A 268 -29.38 -1.43 10.40
N THR A 269 -28.06 -1.34 10.26
CA THR A 269 -27.14 -1.16 11.39
C THR A 269 -27.02 0.32 11.76
N ASN A 270 -26.96 0.60 13.06
CA ASN A 270 -26.78 1.96 13.58
C ASN A 270 -25.42 2.54 13.17
N GLU A 271 -25.35 3.86 12.94
CA GLU A 271 -24.14 4.53 12.46
C GLU A 271 -22.91 4.27 13.35
N ASP A 272 -23.10 4.19 14.67
CA ASP A 272 -22.01 3.96 15.63
C ASP A 272 -21.45 2.53 15.56
N GLU A 273 -22.22 1.56 15.09
CA GLU A 273 -21.85 0.14 14.98
C GLU A 273 -21.36 -0.24 13.57
N LEU A 274 -21.56 0.65 12.58
CA LEU A 274 -21.18 0.40 11.19
C LEU A 274 -19.69 0.12 11.00
N PRO A 275 -18.74 0.87 11.61
CA PRO A 275 -17.31 0.60 11.44
C PRO A 275 -16.91 -0.82 11.87
N ASP A 276 -17.45 -1.30 13.00
CA ASP A 276 -17.15 -2.64 13.53
C ASP A 276 -17.77 -3.73 12.67
N LEU A 277 -19.01 -3.53 12.19
CA LEU A 277 -19.62 -4.44 11.23
C LEU A 277 -18.82 -4.51 9.92
N ILE A 278 -18.38 -3.38 9.39
CA ILE A 278 -17.56 -3.33 8.17
C ILE A 278 -16.25 -4.10 8.39
N ALA A 279 -15.58 -3.91 9.54
CA ALA A 279 -14.37 -4.64 9.87
C ALA A 279 -14.59 -6.16 9.92
N SER A 280 -15.68 -6.62 10.55
CA SER A 280 -16.08 -8.04 10.55
C SER A 280 -16.33 -8.56 9.14
N LEU A 281 -17.09 -7.83 8.32
CA LEU A 281 -17.38 -8.24 6.93
C LEU A 281 -16.12 -8.36 6.08
N ILE A 282 -15.13 -7.50 6.31
CA ILE A 282 -13.84 -7.56 5.60
C ILE A 282 -13.02 -8.77 6.06
N THR A 283 -13.03 -9.11 7.35
CA THR A 283 -12.34 -10.31 7.86
C THR A 283 -12.99 -11.60 7.36
N ASP A 284 -14.31 -11.63 7.27
CA ASP A 284 -15.07 -12.79 6.79
C ASP A 284 -15.01 -12.93 5.26
N ASP A 285 -14.72 -11.85 4.53
CA ASP A 285 -14.48 -11.89 3.08
C ASP A 285 -13.13 -12.54 2.79
N LYS A 286 -13.14 -13.86 2.55
CA LYS A 286 -11.95 -14.61 2.10
C LYS A 286 -11.38 -14.14 0.75
N GLY A 287 -12.02 -13.16 0.11
CA GLY A 287 -11.74 -12.72 -1.24
C GLY A 287 -12.08 -13.82 -2.26
N PRO A 288 -12.18 -13.48 -3.56
CA PRO A 288 -12.10 -14.52 -4.58
C PRO A 288 -10.72 -15.18 -4.54
N ASP A 289 -10.66 -16.49 -4.83
CA ASP A 289 -9.39 -17.20 -5.04
C ASP A 289 -8.51 -16.43 -6.04
N ALA A 290 -7.20 -16.37 -5.77
CA ALA A 290 -6.29 -15.64 -6.64
C ALA A 290 -6.14 -16.34 -7.98
N ALA A 291 -6.94 -15.94 -8.96
CA ALA A 291 -6.88 -16.44 -10.33
C ALA A 291 -5.71 -15.76 -11.09
N PRO A 292 -4.65 -16.51 -11.45
CA PRO A 292 -3.52 -15.94 -12.17
C PRO A 292 -3.94 -15.48 -13.58
N ILE A 293 -3.57 -14.25 -13.94
CA ILE A 293 -3.87 -13.66 -15.25
C ILE A 293 -2.65 -13.84 -16.16
N LEU A 294 -2.81 -14.60 -17.25
CA LEU A 294 -1.79 -14.74 -18.29
C LEU A 294 -1.62 -13.43 -19.07
N ILE A 295 -0.42 -12.85 -19.04
CA ILE A 295 -0.08 -11.62 -19.75
C ILE A 295 0.11 -11.91 -21.24
N SER A 296 -0.85 -11.51 -22.06
CA SER A 296 -0.75 -11.60 -23.52
C SER A 296 0.22 -10.53 -24.06
N PRO A 297 0.97 -10.80 -25.13
CA PRO A 297 1.00 -12.00 -25.98
C PRO A 297 1.91 -13.13 -25.44
N THR A 298 2.42 -13.05 -24.22
CA THR A 298 3.21 -14.15 -23.66
C THR A 298 2.34 -15.39 -23.46
N THR A 299 2.97 -16.56 -23.40
CA THR A 299 2.30 -17.84 -23.17
C THR A 299 2.59 -18.42 -21.78
N ARG A 300 3.45 -17.74 -20.99
CA ARG A 300 4.01 -18.30 -19.75
C ARG A 300 4.12 -17.32 -18.59
N LEU A 301 3.87 -16.02 -18.76
CA LEU A 301 3.98 -15.02 -17.68
C LEU A 301 2.60 -14.71 -17.09
N PHE A 302 2.43 -15.02 -15.81
CA PHE A 302 1.19 -14.83 -15.08
C PHE A 302 1.36 -13.82 -13.95
N VAL A 303 0.33 -13.01 -13.72
CA VAL A 303 0.26 -12.09 -12.57
C VAL A 303 -0.92 -12.45 -11.69
N SER A 304 -0.71 -12.52 -10.38
CA SER A 304 -1.78 -12.84 -9.43
C SER A 304 -1.65 -12.11 -8.09
N SER A 305 -2.70 -12.17 -7.27
CA SER A 305 -2.56 -11.89 -5.84
C SER A 305 -1.70 -12.99 -5.19
N SER A 306 -0.99 -12.66 -4.11
CA SER A 306 -0.27 -13.64 -3.30
C SER A 306 -1.16 -14.39 -2.30
N GLN A 307 -2.40 -13.96 -2.10
CA GLN A 307 -3.33 -14.60 -1.17
C GLN A 307 -4.02 -15.80 -1.84
N ASN A 308 -3.98 -16.98 -1.23
CA ASN A 308 -4.68 -18.18 -1.73
C ASN A 308 -4.37 -18.52 -3.20
N VAL A 309 -3.14 -18.28 -3.66
CA VAL A 309 -2.75 -18.59 -5.04
C VAL A 309 -2.31 -20.04 -5.15
N ASP A 310 -2.91 -20.78 -6.09
CA ASP A 310 -2.41 -22.11 -6.44
C ASP A 310 -1.10 -21.98 -7.23
N ILE A 311 -0.02 -22.51 -6.66
CA ILE A 311 1.31 -22.50 -7.26
C ILE A 311 1.68 -23.81 -7.97
N SER A 312 0.76 -24.76 -8.04
CA SER A 312 1.00 -26.11 -8.56
C SER A 312 1.56 -26.10 -9.99
N SER A 313 0.95 -25.30 -10.87
CA SER A 313 1.22 -25.22 -12.31
C SER A 313 2.38 -24.29 -12.72
N PHE A 314 3.14 -23.77 -11.76
CA PHE A 314 4.21 -22.80 -12.00
C PHE A 314 5.58 -23.33 -11.57
N GLU A 315 6.52 -23.43 -12.50
CA GLU A 315 7.89 -23.85 -12.24
C GLU A 315 8.73 -22.72 -11.64
N THR A 316 8.41 -21.47 -12.02
CA THR A 316 9.12 -20.28 -11.58
C THR A 316 8.18 -19.30 -10.89
N ILE A 317 8.52 -18.85 -9.69
CA ILE A 317 7.65 -18.02 -8.84
C ILE A 317 8.44 -16.83 -8.32
N ILE A 318 7.89 -15.62 -8.48
CA ILE A 318 8.45 -14.37 -7.96
C ILE A 318 7.38 -13.69 -7.10
N SER A 319 7.63 -13.56 -5.80
CA SER A 319 6.66 -12.95 -4.87
C SER A 319 7.15 -11.62 -4.32
N CYS A 320 6.33 -10.59 -4.42
CA CYS A 320 6.55 -9.25 -3.88
C CYS A 320 5.63 -9.01 -2.68
N ALA A 321 5.79 -9.82 -1.63
CA ALA A 321 4.99 -9.78 -0.41
C ALA A 321 5.90 -9.51 0.80
N PRO A 322 5.36 -9.03 1.95
CA PRO A 322 6.16 -8.77 3.14
C PRO A 322 6.88 -10.03 3.64
N SER A 323 6.21 -11.18 3.59
CA SER A 323 6.76 -12.49 3.94
C SER A 323 6.84 -13.43 2.72
N PRO A 324 7.66 -14.49 2.78
CA PRO A 324 7.68 -15.54 1.76
C PRO A 324 6.31 -16.22 1.63
N LEU A 325 6.04 -16.76 0.45
CA LEU A 325 4.84 -17.59 0.23
C LEU A 325 4.96 -18.89 1.02
N THR A 326 3.82 -19.35 1.53
CA THR A 326 3.71 -20.63 2.23
C THR A 326 3.21 -21.74 1.31
N THR A 327 3.57 -22.99 1.62
CA THR A 327 3.09 -24.19 0.94
C THR A 327 2.85 -25.30 1.96
N THR A 328 1.83 -26.12 1.76
CA THR A 328 1.64 -27.37 2.52
C THR A 328 2.29 -28.57 1.83
N ASN A 329 2.70 -28.41 0.57
CA ASN A 329 3.31 -29.47 -0.23
C ASN A 329 4.85 -29.34 -0.23
N PRO A 330 5.59 -30.28 0.40
CA PRO A 330 7.05 -30.26 0.43
C PRO A 330 7.70 -30.31 -0.96
N ALA A 331 7.04 -30.92 -1.96
CA ALA A 331 7.58 -30.99 -3.32
C ALA A 331 7.75 -29.61 -3.97
N TYR A 332 7.00 -28.60 -3.52
CA TYR A 332 7.07 -27.24 -4.06
C TYR A 332 8.31 -26.47 -3.60
N LEU A 333 9.03 -26.95 -2.59
CA LEU A 333 10.30 -26.36 -2.14
C LEU A 333 11.41 -26.42 -3.22
N ASN A 334 11.27 -27.31 -4.21
CA ASN A 334 12.19 -27.45 -5.32
C ASN A 334 11.86 -26.55 -6.53
N LYS A 335 10.80 -25.73 -6.46
CA LYS A 335 10.45 -24.78 -7.53
C LYS A 335 11.44 -23.61 -7.55
N ASN A 336 11.63 -22.97 -8.71
CA ASN A 336 12.48 -21.80 -8.82
C ASN A 336 11.79 -20.61 -8.16
N TYR A 337 12.21 -20.23 -6.96
CA TYR A 337 11.53 -19.20 -6.17
C TYR A 337 12.41 -18.00 -5.89
N LEU A 338 11.85 -16.80 -6.08
CA LEU A 338 12.45 -15.52 -5.70
C LEU A 338 11.49 -14.74 -4.82
N HIS A 339 11.89 -14.48 -3.58
CA HIS A 339 11.17 -13.59 -2.67
C HIS A 339 11.79 -12.20 -2.73
N LEU A 340 10.98 -11.21 -3.15
CA LEU A 340 11.29 -9.79 -3.13
C LEU A 340 10.54 -9.17 -1.94
N PRO A 341 11.15 -9.06 -0.75
CA PRO A 341 10.49 -8.53 0.44
C PRO A 341 10.08 -7.07 0.19
N CYS A 342 8.76 -6.83 0.15
CA CYS A 342 8.19 -5.52 -0.12
C CYS A 342 7.00 -5.29 0.82
N GLY A 343 6.95 -4.11 1.46
CA GLY A 343 5.78 -3.68 2.21
C GLY A 343 4.55 -3.43 1.31
N THR A 344 3.42 -3.06 1.92
CA THR A 344 2.20 -2.72 1.16
C THR A 344 2.17 -1.24 0.74
N GLY A 345 1.50 -0.95 -0.37
CA GLY A 345 1.24 0.42 -0.82
C GLY A 345 2.51 1.19 -1.19
N LYS A 346 2.60 2.48 -0.79
CA LYS A 346 3.71 3.37 -1.17
C LYS A 346 5.07 2.90 -0.66
N LEU A 347 5.12 2.26 0.50
CA LEU A 347 6.35 1.67 1.05
C LEU A 347 6.85 0.54 0.14
N GLY A 348 5.94 -0.32 -0.32
CA GLY A 348 6.27 -1.40 -1.26
C GLY A 348 6.94 -0.93 -2.55
N SER A 349 6.48 0.17 -3.16
CA SER A 349 7.13 0.72 -4.37
C SER A 349 8.56 1.21 -4.11
N ARG A 350 8.85 1.68 -2.89
CA ARG A 350 10.20 2.10 -2.47
C ARG A 350 11.09 0.87 -2.29
N ASP A 351 10.61 -0.14 -1.56
CA ASP A 351 11.36 -1.35 -1.27
C ASP A 351 11.68 -2.12 -2.57
N LEU A 352 10.70 -2.20 -3.49
CA LEU A 352 10.87 -2.82 -4.81
C LEU A 352 12.06 -2.24 -5.59
N ARG A 353 12.40 -0.95 -5.40
CA ARG A 353 13.52 -0.30 -6.09
C ARG A 353 14.85 -0.95 -5.79
N THR A 354 15.04 -1.38 -4.55
CA THR A 354 16.27 -2.06 -4.14
C THR A 354 16.22 -3.56 -4.41
N GLN A 355 15.02 -4.14 -4.59
CA GLN A 355 14.85 -5.57 -4.82
C GLN A 355 14.94 -5.97 -6.31
N LEU A 356 14.60 -5.08 -7.25
CA LEU A 356 14.67 -5.39 -8.70
C LEU A 356 16.07 -5.77 -9.20
N SER A 357 17.14 -5.33 -8.52
CA SER A 357 18.54 -5.71 -8.86
C SER A 357 18.82 -7.21 -8.70
N ARG A 358 17.95 -7.96 -8.01
CA ARG A 358 18.05 -9.42 -7.85
C ARG A 358 17.51 -10.21 -9.04
N LEU A 359 16.68 -9.59 -9.89
CA LEU A 359 16.11 -10.24 -11.08
C LEU A 359 17.18 -10.76 -12.05
N PRO A 360 18.26 -10.03 -12.38
CA PRO A 360 19.28 -10.52 -13.31
C PRO A 360 20.02 -11.76 -12.85
N ALA A 361 20.44 -11.81 -11.58
CA ALA A 361 21.09 -12.99 -11.02
C ALA A 361 20.14 -14.18 -10.99
N PHE A 362 18.88 -13.96 -10.60
CA PHE A 362 17.85 -15.00 -10.60
C PHE A 362 17.62 -15.58 -11.99
N PHE A 363 17.36 -14.74 -13.01
CA PHE A 363 17.12 -15.21 -14.38
C PHE A 363 18.32 -15.94 -14.96
N THR A 364 19.55 -15.48 -14.68
CA THR A 364 20.77 -16.15 -15.15
C THR A 364 20.92 -17.56 -14.56
N ALA A 365 20.42 -17.79 -13.35
CA ALA A 365 20.45 -19.08 -12.68
C ALA A 365 19.32 -20.05 -13.12
N LEU A 366 18.32 -19.57 -13.87
CA LEU A 366 17.22 -20.40 -14.34
C LEU A 366 17.66 -21.34 -15.46
N PRO A 367 17.08 -22.55 -15.55
CA PRO A 367 17.28 -23.44 -16.69
C PRO A 367 16.81 -22.78 -18.00
N GLU A 368 17.26 -23.32 -19.15
CA GLU A 368 16.81 -22.84 -20.46
C GLU A 368 15.28 -22.95 -20.61
N ASP A 369 14.68 -24.03 -20.12
CA ASP A 369 13.23 -24.15 -20.00
C ASP A 369 12.75 -23.63 -18.63
N ILE A 370 12.35 -22.36 -18.62
CA ILE A 370 11.94 -21.64 -17.41
C ILE A 370 10.55 -22.08 -16.91
N GLY A 371 9.78 -22.80 -17.74
CA GLY A 371 8.39 -23.17 -17.45
C GLY A 371 7.47 -21.95 -17.33
N ASN A 372 6.35 -22.13 -16.64
CA ASN A 372 5.40 -21.06 -16.33
C ASN A 372 5.92 -20.20 -15.18
N ILE A 373 5.86 -18.88 -15.37
CA ILE A 373 6.32 -17.86 -14.44
C ILE A 373 5.11 -17.23 -13.77
N LEU A 374 5.04 -17.31 -12.44
CA LEU A 374 4.07 -16.58 -11.63
C LEU A 374 4.74 -15.38 -10.95
N VAL A 375 4.19 -14.18 -11.14
CA VAL A 375 4.58 -12.99 -10.39
C VAL A 375 3.41 -12.55 -9.51
N CYS A 376 3.60 -12.50 -8.20
CA CYS A 376 2.50 -12.17 -7.28
C CYS A 376 2.86 -11.09 -6.26
N CYS A 377 1.85 -10.40 -5.76
CA CYS A 377 1.93 -9.46 -4.63
C CYS A 377 0.57 -9.42 -3.93
N PRO A 378 0.42 -8.84 -2.73
CA PRO A 378 -0.84 -8.91 -1.98
C PRO A 378 -2.09 -8.48 -2.78
N THR A 379 -1.97 -7.46 -3.63
CA THR A 379 -3.10 -6.95 -4.43
C THR A 379 -3.23 -7.59 -5.81
N GLY A 380 -2.15 -8.20 -6.33
CA GLY A 380 -2.05 -8.65 -7.72
C GLY A 380 -2.13 -7.56 -8.79
N LYS A 381 -2.15 -6.28 -8.42
CA LYS A 381 -2.46 -5.16 -9.32
C LYS A 381 -1.39 -4.07 -9.36
N ASP A 382 -0.39 -4.14 -8.47
CA ASP A 382 0.63 -3.09 -8.32
C ASP A 382 2.06 -3.61 -8.49
N LEU A 383 2.70 -4.06 -7.40
CA LEU A 383 4.13 -4.47 -7.43
C LEU A 383 4.40 -5.63 -8.39
N SER A 384 3.52 -6.64 -8.39
CA SER A 384 3.62 -7.78 -9.31
C SER A 384 3.56 -7.34 -10.77
N VAL A 385 2.71 -6.36 -11.08
CA VAL A 385 2.61 -5.77 -12.42
C VAL A 385 3.88 -5.01 -12.79
N GLY A 386 4.49 -4.32 -11.83
CA GLY A 386 5.80 -3.66 -12.02
C GLY A 386 6.92 -4.65 -12.32
N VAL A 387 7.00 -5.76 -11.59
CA VAL A 387 7.99 -6.83 -11.83
C VAL A 387 7.72 -7.54 -13.16
N ALA A 388 6.48 -7.85 -13.47
CA ALA A 388 6.10 -8.40 -14.78
C ALA A 388 6.53 -7.46 -15.91
N LEU A 389 6.34 -6.14 -15.77
CA LEU A 389 6.81 -5.17 -16.76
C LEU A 389 8.33 -5.18 -16.90
N ALA A 390 9.08 -5.29 -15.80
CA ALA A 390 10.54 -5.42 -15.87
C ALA A 390 10.96 -6.69 -16.63
N ILE A 391 10.26 -7.81 -16.40
CA ILE A 391 10.49 -9.07 -17.14
C ILE A 391 10.20 -8.90 -18.63
N LEU A 392 9.06 -8.28 -18.97
CA LEU A 392 8.68 -8.01 -20.36
C LEU A 392 9.70 -7.13 -21.10
N CYS A 393 10.33 -6.19 -20.39
CA CYS A 393 11.32 -5.31 -21.00
C CYS A 393 12.70 -5.96 -21.13
N SER A 394 13.10 -6.83 -20.20
CA SER A 394 14.47 -7.36 -20.14
C SER A 394 14.63 -8.76 -20.73
N TYR A 395 13.60 -9.60 -20.68
CA TYR A 395 13.71 -11.04 -20.96
C TYR A 395 12.72 -11.55 -22.00
N THR A 396 11.97 -10.66 -22.66
CA THR A 396 10.90 -11.04 -23.59
C THR A 396 11.15 -10.50 -25.00
N ASP A 397 10.98 -11.35 -26.01
CA ASP A 397 11.07 -10.99 -27.43
C ASP A 397 9.81 -10.26 -27.94
N GLU A 398 9.73 -9.97 -29.24
CA GLU A 398 8.56 -9.28 -29.85
C GLU A 398 7.30 -10.15 -29.93
N ASN A 399 7.45 -11.46 -29.89
CA ASN A 399 6.34 -12.42 -30.00
C ASN A 399 5.83 -12.88 -28.63
N GLY A 400 6.44 -12.44 -27.54
CA GLY A 400 6.08 -12.84 -26.18
C GLY A 400 6.85 -14.06 -25.65
N GLY A 401 7.88 -14.53 -26.35
CA GLY A 401 8.79 -15.57 -25.89
C GLY A 401 9.72 -15.04 -24.80
N ILE A 402 9.88 -15.81 -23.71
CA ILE A 402 10.67 -15.42 -22.53
C ILE A 402 11.93 -16.28 -22.45
N SER A 403 13.10 -15.65 -22.28
CA SER A 403 14.39 -16.33 -22.11
C SER A 403 15.04 -16.04 -20.75
N ASN A 404 15.94 -16.92 -20.32
CA ASN A 404 16.73 -16.76 -19.10
C ASN A 404 17.87 -15.73 -19.28
N ALA A 405 18.29 -15.51 -20.54
CA ALA A 405 19.24 -14.47 -20.91
C ALA A 405 18.55 -13.11 -21.08
N ASN A 406 19.22 -12.05 -20.61
CA ASN A 406 18.80 -10.68 -20.87
C ASN A 406 18.91 -10.37 -22.37
N SER A 407 17.90 -9.70 -22.92
CA SER A 407 17.81 -9.35 -24.33
C SER A 407 18.93 -8.42 -24.81
N GLY A 408 19.67 -7.75 -23.90
CA GLY A 408 20.76 -6.82 -24.22
C GLY A 408 20.32 -5.57 -25.00
N ARG A 409 19.02 -5.39 -25.16
CA ARG A 409 18.42 -4.32 -25.96
C ARG A 409 18.46 -3.01 -25.20
N LYS A 410 18.67 -1.90 -25.92
CA LYS A 410 18.47 -0.57 -25.37
C LYS A 410 17.00 -0.36 -24.97
N ILE A 411 16.75 -0.12 -23.69
CA ILE A 411 15.42 0.14 -23.15
C ILE A 411 15.25 1.66 -22.99
N ASP A 412 14.16 2.19 -23.54
CA ASP A 412 13.77 3.59 -23.39
C ASP A 412 12.32 3.73 -22.93
N LYS A 413 11.89 4.98 -22.64
CA LYS A 413 10.52 5.27 -22.19
C LYS A 413 9.46 4.84 -23.20
N ARG A 414 9.77 4.83 -24.50
CA ARG A 414 8.82 4.42 -25.54
C ARG A 414 8.62 2.90 -25.47
N PHE A 415 9.71 2.14 -25.39
CA PHE A 415 9.68 0.68 -25.29
C PHE A 415 8.98 0.20 -24.01
N ILE A 416 9.25 0.84 -22.87
CA ILE A 416 8.56 0.51 -21.60
C ILE A 416 7.05 0.76 -21.73
N LYS A 417 6.65 1.87 -22.37
CA LYS A 417 5.23 2.13 -22.62
C LYS A 417 4.61 1.07 -23.53
N GLN A 418 5.31 0.65 -24.58
CA GLN A 418 4.87 -0.44 -25.47
C GLN A 418 4.69 -1.75 -24.70
N ARG A 419 5.65 -2.17 -23.85
CA ARG A 419 5.48 -3.39 -23.03
C ARG A 419 4.39 -3.26 -21.97
N MET A 420 4.16 -2.05 -21.45
CA MET A 420 3.03 -1.77 -20.56
C MET A 420 1.68 -1.90 -21.28
N THR A 421 1.61 -1.70 -22.60
CA THR A 421 0.33 -1.88 -23.32
C THR A 421 -0.09 -3.34 -23.32
N TRP A 422 0.85 -4.29 -23.43
CA TRP A 422 0.58 -5.72 -23.37
C TRP A 422 -0.17 -6.12 -22.09
N ILE A 423 0.30 -5.60 -20.95
CA ILE A 423 -0.35 -5.76 -19.65
C ILE A 423 -1.73 -5.09 -19.65
N ALA A 424 -1.80 -3.81 -20.07
CA ALA A 424 -3.03 -3.03 -20.03
C ALA A 424 -4.14 -3.57 -20.94
N THR A 425 -3.79 -4.22 -22.04
CA THR A 425 -4.74 -4.88 -22.96
C THR A 425 -5.13 -6.27 -22.50
N THR A 426 -4.29 -6.93 -21.70
CA THR A 426 -4.62 -8.23 -21.11
C THR A 426 -5.75 -8.08 -20.09
N SER A 427 -5.63 -7.11 -19.19
CA SER A 427 -6.67 -6.86 -18.21
C SER A 427 -6.63 -5.43 -17.68
N PRO A 428 -7.77 -4.71 -17.64
CA PRO A 428 -7.82 -3.33 -17.19
C PRO A 428 -7.50 -3.15 -15.69
N VAL A 429 -7.56 -4.24 -14.89
CA VAL A 429 -7.23 -4.17 -13.46
C VAL A 429 -5.73 -4.16 -13.20
N LEU A 430 -4.89 -4.51 -14.18
CA LEU A 430 -3.44 -4.55 -14.06
C LEU A 430 -2.85 -3.18 -14.36
N ASN A 431 -2.86 -2.30 -13.36
CA ASN A 431 -2.40 -0.92 -13.51
C ASN A 431 -1.52 -0.51 -12.31
N PRO A 432 -0.19 -0.58 -12.47
CA PRO A 432 0.73 -0.31 -11.38
C PRO A 432 0.66 1.17 -10.95
N SER A 433 0.97 1.41 -9.68
CA SER A 433 0.98 2.74 -9.12
C SER A 433 2.07 3.60 -9.77
N ARG A 434 1.93 4.93 -9.69
CA ARG A 434 2.95 5.86 -10.20
C ARG A 434 4.31 5.60 -9.53
N GLY A 435 4.32 5.27 -8.24
CA GLY A 435 5.54 4.93 -7.49
C GLY A 435 6.20 3.68 -8.05
N THR A 436 5.43 2.61 -8.26
CA THR A 436 5.92 1.36 -8.86
C THR A 436 6.51 1.58 -10.25
N LEU A 437 5.81 2.32 -11.12
CA LEU A 437 6.32 2.65 -12.45
C LEU A 437 7.59 3.50 -12.40
N GLN A 438 7.71 4.45 -11.48
CA GLN A 438 8.93 5.24 -11.31
C GLN A 438 10.11 4.34 -10.90
N THR A 439 9.85 3.39 -10.02
CA THR A 439 10.83 2.38 -9.59
C THR A 439 11.28 1.49 -10.75
N VAL A 440 10.35 0.94 -11.53
CA VAL A 440 10.68 0.12 -12.71
C VAL A 440 11.44 0.94 -13.76
N ASN A 441 11.03 2.18 -14.02
CA ASN A 441 11.75 3.06 -14.96
C ASN A 441 13.18 3.35 -14.50
N ALA A 442 13.40 3.57 -13.20
CA ALA A 442 14.74 3.80 -12.67
C ALA A 442 15.64 2.57 -12.79
N PHE A 443 15.07 1.37 -12.63
CA PHE A 443 15.78 0.11 -12.83
C PHE A 443 16.12 -0.14 -14.30
N LEU A 444 15.16 0.06 -15.21
CA LEU A 444 15.33 -0.24 -16.64
C LEU A 444 16.11 0.84 -17.41
N MET A 445 16.15 2.08 -16.90
CA MET A 445 16.86 3.21 -17.50
C MET A 445 17.71 3.91 -16.42
N PRO A 446 18.78 3.28 -15.95
CA PRO A 446 19.66 3.87 -14.95
C PRO A 446 20.32 5.14 -15.51
N ASP A 447 20.42 6.17 -14.68
CA ASP A 447 21.10 7.42 -15.05
C ASP A 447 22.61 7.15 -15.14
N PRO A 448 23.26 7.39 -16.31
CA PRO A 448 24.70 7.16 -16.47
C PRO A 448 25.56 8.02 -15.52
N TYR A 449 25.01 9.08 -14.94
CA TYR A 449 25.69 9.94 -13.95
C TYR A 449 25.29 9.64 -12.51
N SER A 450 24.29 8.79 -12.29
CA SER A 450 24.02 8.25 -10.96
C SER A 450 25.10 7.22 -10.66
N THR A 451 26.16 7.65 -9.99
CA THR A 451 26.97 6.77 -9.14
C THR A 451 26.12 6.31 -7.96
N SER A 452 25.06 5.54 -8.23
CA SER A 452 24.52 4.66 -7.22
C SER A 452 25.68 3.74 -6.85
N ARG A 453 26.01 3.70 -5.55
CA ARG A 453 26.94 2.73 -4.95
C ARG A 453 26.39 1.30 -5.06
N VAL A 454 25.92 0.88 -6.23
CA VAL A 454 25.82 -0.53 -6.61
C VAL A 454 27.18 -0.86 -7.22
N ALA A 455 28.22 -0.69 -6.38
CA ALA A 455 29.51 -1.28 -6.64
C ALA A 455 29.33 -2.80 -6.63
N GLU A 456 30.27 -3.47 -7.25
CA GLU A 456 30.40 -4.91 -7.41
C GLU A 456 30.52 -5.65 -6.06
N GLU A 457 29.52 -5.55 -5.19
CA GLU A 457 29.31 -6.47 -4.09
C GLU A 457 28.54 -7.64 -4.68
N GLY A 458 29.21 -8.79 -4.76
CA GLY A 458 28.61 -10.02 -5.25
C GLY A 458 27.31 -10.28 -4.51
N TYR A 459 26.19 -10.13 -5.21
CA TYR A 459 24.93 -10.66 -4.74
C TYR A 459 25.09 -12.17 -4.72
N ASP A 460 25.43 -12.71 -3.54
CA ASP A 460 25.28 -14.13 -3.28
C ASP A 460 23.88 -14.51 -3.74
N VAL A 461 23.79 -15.60 -4.49
CA VAL A 461 22.53 -16.19 -4.94
C VAL A 461 21.83 -16.73 -3.69
N VAL A 462 21.22 -15.84 -2.90
CA VAL A 462 20.37 -16.23 -1.79
C VAL A 462 19.15 -16.87 -2.41
N THR A 463 19.20 -18.20 -2.47
CA THR A 463 18.10 -19.06 -2.87
C THR A 463 16.94 -18.77 -1.91
N SER A 464 15.96 -18.01 -2.39
CA SER A 464 14.72 -17.82 -1.64
C SER A 464 14.00 -19.16 -1.62
N ARG A 465 13.50 -19.61 -0.47
CA ARG A 465 12.70 -20.84 -0.35
C ARG A 465 11.28 -20.50 0.10
N LEU A 466 10.32 -21.30 -0.37
CA LEU A 466 8.95 -21.26 0.14
C LEU A 466 8.95 -21.71 1.62
N ALA A 467 8.04 -21.16 2.41
CA ALA A 467 7.85 -21.58 3.80
C ALA A 467 6.91 -22.79 3.87
N LEU A 468 7.38 -23.92 4.41
CA LEU A 468 6.54 -25.10 4.60
C LEU A 468 5.64 -24.90 5.84
N VAL A 469 4.34 -25.13 5.69
CA VAL A 469 3.34 -25.05 6.78
C VAL A 469 2.49 -26.31 6.83
N ASP A 470 1.93 -26.63 8.00
CA ASP A 470 0.95 -27.71 8.14
C ASP A 470 -0.45 -27.30 7.65
N GLU A 471 -1.42 -28.23 7.72
CA GLU A 471 -2.82 -27.97 7.32
C GLU A 471 -3.50 -26.85 8.13
N ASN A 472 -2.93 -26.47 9.28
CA ASN A 472 -3.40 -25.39 10.14
C ASN A 472 -2.60 -24.08 9.97
N GLY A 473 -1.64 -24.04 9.04
CA GLY A 473 -0.80 -22.87 8.76
C GLY A 473 0.39 -22.69 9.71
N VAL A 474 0.73 -23.69 10.52
CA VAL A 474 1.89 -23.65 11.43
C VAL A 474 3.17 -24.00 10.67
N PRO A 475 4.26 -23.21 10.76
CA PRO A 475 5.52 -23.51 10.10
C PRO A 475 6.09 -24.88 10.50
N ILE A 476 6.45 -25.69 9.50
CA ILE A 476 7.14 -26.97 9.69
C ILE A 476 8.63 -26.77 9.46
N SER A 477 9.44 -26.97 10.50
CA SER A 477 10.90 -27.01 10.39
C SER A 477 11.32 -28.23 9.57
N ILE A 478 11.97 -27.99 8.42
CA ILE A 478 12.57 -29.04 7.62
C ILE A 478 13.90 -29.39 8.28
N ASP A 479 14.03 -30.59 8.83
CA ASP A 479 15.25 -31.13 9.43
C ASP A 479 16.36 -31.18 8.37
N GLU A 480 17.27 -30.19 8.34
CA GLU A 480 18.43 -30.21 7.45
C GLU A 480 19.64 -30.82 8.16
N SER A 481 19.86 -32.11 7.91
CA SER A 481 21.19 -32.71 8.03
C SER A 481 22.07 -32.27 6.85
N VAL A 482 22.74 -31.13 6.97
CA VAL A 482 23.81 -30.67 6.06
C VAL A 482 24.97 -30.12 6.90
N PRO A 483 26.26 -30.36 6.54
CA PRO A 483 27.40 -29.98 7.38
C PRO A 483 27.48 -28.47 7.56
N ALA A 484 27.87 -28.04 8.76
CA ALA A 484 27.98 -26.65 9.19
C ALA A 484 28.72 -25.75 8.16
N ALA A 485 27.95 -25.09 7.31
CA ALA A 485 28.30 -23.75 6.87
C ALA A 485 28.09 -22.84 8.07
N VAL A 486 29.08 -22.01 8.36
CA VAL A 486 29.14 -21.10 9.52
C VAL A 486 27.84 -20.28 9.57
N GLN A 487 26.93 -20.63 10.49
CA GLN A 487 25.85 -19.73 10.90
C GLN A 487 26.55 -18.52 11.55
N THR A 488 26.64 -17.43 10.80
CA THR A 488 27.01 -16.13 11.37
C THR A 488 25.91 -15.75 12.35
N ILE A 489 26.21 -15.81 13.64
CA ILE A 489 25.31 -15.37 14.71
C ILE A 489 25.09 -13.87 14.52
N ASP A 490 23.85 -13.46 14.27
CA ASP A 490 23.49 -12.04 14.31
C ASP A 490 23.54 -11.56 15.77
N LEU A 491 24.62 -10.85 16.12
CA LEU A 491 24.91 -10.42 17.49
C LEU A 491 23.81 -9.50 18.07
N PRO A 492 23.28 -8.51 17.34
CA PRO A 492 22.19 -7.65 17.82
C PRO A 492 20.93 -8.44 18.17
N LEU A 493 20.47 -9.36 17.31
CA LEU A 493 19.29 -10.18 17.60
C LEU A 493 19.52 -11.13 18.77
N SER A 494 20.73 -11.69 18.88
CA SER A 494 21.12 -12.56 20.00
C SER A 494 21.10 -11.79 21.33
N VAL A 495 21.68 -10.59 21.36
CA VAL A 495 21.68 -9.72 22.53
C VAL A 495 20.26 -9.29 22.88
N PHE A 496 19.47 -8.86 21.89
CA PHE A 496 18.09 -8.41 22.10
C PHE A 496 17.23 -9.50 22.74
N ASN A 497 17.24 -10.71 22.18
CA ASN A 497 16.47 -11.85 22.70
C ASN A 497 16.87 -12.21 24.14
N ARG A 498 18.12 -11.97 24.54
CA ARG A 498 18.58 -12.20 25.92
C ARG A 498 18.25 -11.08 26.89
N LEU A 499 17.92 -9.88 26.42
CA LEU A 499 17.43 -8.82 27.31
C LEU A 499 16.06 -9.18 27.92
N GLN A 500 15.26 -10.01 27.22
CA GLN A 500 13.91 -10.39 27.65
C GLN A 500 13.90 -10.97 29.06
N THR A 501 13.06 -10.41 29.92
CA THR A 501 12.82 -10.92 31.27
C THR A 501 11.90 -12.14 31.17
N LYS A 502 12.45 -13.34 31.41
CA LYS A 502 11.68 -14.60 31.37
C LYS A 502 11.01 -14.94 32.71
N SER A 503 11.77 -14.87 33.81
CA SER A 503 11.28 -15.29 35.13
C SER A 503 11.77 -14.38 36.27
N THR A 504 13.04 -13.94 36.23
CA THR A 504 13.63 -13.05 37.24
C THR A 504 13.93 -11.68 36.64
N PRO A 505 13.50 -10.58 37.29
CA PRO A 505 13.88 -9.23 36.90
C PRO A 505 15.41 -9.02 36.94
N TRP A 506 15.91 -8.12 36.10
CA TRP A 506 17.30 -7.69 36.16
C TRP A 506 17.53 -6.87 37.42
N THR A 507 18.53 -7.23 38.23
CA THR A 507 19.00 -6.34 39.28
C THR A 507 19.94 -5.32 38.67
N PHE A 508 19.77 -4.03 38.99
CA PHE A 508 20.65 -2.99 38.46
C PHE A 508 21.19 -2.06 39.52
N THR A 509 22.40 -1.55 39.25
CA THR A 509 23.02 -0.45 39.99
C THR A 509 23.40 0.65 39.01
N ARG A 510 22.93 1.87 39.23
CA ARG A 510 23.23 3.04 38.42
C ARG A 510 24.02 4.07 39.22
N THR A 511 25.18 4.45 38.75
CA THR A 511 25.93 5.60 39.27
C THR A 511 25.59 6.83 38.43
N LEU A 512 25.18 7.92 39.08
CA LEU A 512 24.89 9.20 38.47
C LEU A 512 25.89 10.24 38.99
N ILE A 513 26.67 10.84 38.09
CA ILE A 513 27.64 11.89 38.40
C ILE A 513 27.22 13.15 37.65
N SER A 514 26.63 14.10 38.37
CA SER A 514 26.28 15.41 37.84
C SER A 514 27.49 16.34 37.80
N ARG A 515 27.68 17.05 36.69
CA ARG A 515 28.63 18.15 36.55
C ARG A 515 27.99 19.49 36.95
N LEU A 516 26.67 19.56 37.05
CA LEU A 516 25.94 20.73 37.55
C LEU A 516 25.82 20.70 39.09
N PRO A 517 26.18 21.79 39.79
CA PRO A 517 26.05 21.88 41.26
C PRO A 517 24.60 21.77 41.77
N THR A 518 23.62 22.07 40.91
CA THR A 518 22.19 22.06 41.22
C THR A 518 21.55 20.68 41.13
N HIS A 519 22.23 19.68 40.57
CA HIS A 519 21.71 18.33 40.38
C HIS A 519 22.49 17.33 41.24
N PRO A 520 21.81 16.47 42.00
CA PRO A 520 22.49 15.54 42.91
C PRO A 520 23.21 14.43 42.14
N SER A 521 24.44 14.13 42.55
CA SER A 521 25.09 12.85 42.23
C SER A 521 24.66 11.78 43.23
N GLY A 522 24.77 10.52 42.86
CA GLY A 522 24.40 9.40 43.75
C GLY A 522 24.32 8.06 43.05
N THR A 523 23.72 7.09 43.74
CA THR A 523 23.57 5.72 43.24
C THR A 523 22.10 5.30 43.29
N VAL A 524 21.61 4.70 42.21
CA VAL A 524 20.32 4.02 42.18
C VAL A 524 20.54 2.53 42.27
N THR A 525 19.77 1.84 43.12
CA THR A 525 19.69 0.38 43.09
C THR A 525 18.24 -0.05 42.93
N GLY A 526 17.98 -1.09 42.15
CA GLY A 526 16.62 -1.50 41.87
C GLY A 526 16.52 -2.68 40.92
N THR A 527 15.31 -2.88 40.38
CA THR A 527 15.01 -3.94 39.42
C THR A 527 14.45 -3.39 38.13
N ALA A 528 14.78 -4.03 37.01
CA ALA A 528 14.26 -3.71 35.70
C ALA A 528 13.70 -4.94 34.99
N THR A 529 12.65 -4.74 34.18
CA THR A 529 12.03 -5.77 33.35
C THR A 529 11.98 -5.32 31.91
N LEU A 530 12.25 -6.24 30.98
CA LEU A 530 12.00 -6.07 29.55
C LEU A 530 10.97 -7.13 29.12
N THR A 531 9.72 -6.70 28.94
CA THR A 531 8.60 -7.59 28.62
C THR A 531 8.07 -7.33 27.21
N PRO A 532 7.65 -8.35 26.45
CA PRO A 532 6.99 -8.19 25.16
C PRO A 532 5.91 -7.10 25.19
N TYR A 533 5.93 -6.20 24.21
CA TYR A 533 5.04 -5.03 24.15
C TYR A 533 4.43 -4.91 22.75
N SER A 534 3.10 -5.08 22.66
CA SER A 534 2.33 -4.96 21.42
C SER A 534 1.26 -3.89 21.57
N PRO A 535 1.52 -2.64 21.15
CA PRO A 535 0.59 -1.54 21.38
C PRO A 535 -0.60 -1.48 20.41
N SER A 536 -0.67 -2.36 19.42
CA SER A 536 -1.82 -2.67 18.57
C SER A 536 -1.45 -3.89 17.72
N SER A 537 -2.42 -4.60 17.15
CA SER A 537 -2.28 -5.85 16.39
C SER A 537 -1.48 -5.76 15.07
N ARG A 538 -0.55 -4.79 14.94
CA ARG A 538 0.27 -4.52 13.75
C ARG A 538 1.78 -4.61 13.97
N ILE A 539 2.25 -4.76 15.21
CA ILE A 539 3.68 -4.91 15.53
C ILE A 539 3.86 -6.27 16.21
N ASP A 540 4.77 -7.06 15.65
CA ASP A 540 5.07 -8.40 16.14
C ASP A 540 5.63 -8.34 17.57
N SER A 541 5.03 -9.09 18.51
CA SER A 541 5.35 -9.03 19.95
C SER A 541 6.80 -9.38 20.26
N ASP A 542 7.44 -10.10 19.34
CA ASP A 542 8.77 -10.69 19.52
C ASP A 542 9.90 -9.70 19.13
N THR A 543 9.55 -8.54 18.59
CA THR A 543 10.52 -7.52 18.14
C THR A 543 10.55 -6.26 19.02
N THR A 544 9.67 -6.17 20.02
CA THR A 544 9.49 -4.96 20.84
C THR A 544 9.32 -5.31 22.32
N PHE A 545 10.14 -4.71 23.18
CA PHE A 545 10.06 -4.84 24.64
C PHE A 545 9.76 -3.51 25.32
N LEU A 546 8.83 -3.53 26.28
CA LEU A 546 8.66 -2.48 27.26
C LEU A 546 9.69 -2.67 28.37
N TYR A 547 10.65 -1.76 28.42
CA TYR A 547 11.54 -1.59 29.56
C TYR A 547 10.80 -0.83 30.66
N ALA A 548 10.78 -1.38 31.86
CA ALA A 548 10.28 -0.72 33.06
C ALA A 548 11.24 -0.96 34.23
N GLU A 549 11.62 0.12 34.92
CA GLU A 549 12.46 0.04 36.12
C GLU A 549 11.77 0.67 37.33
N GLU A 550 12.13 0.14 38.49
CA GLU A 550 11.84 0.72 39.80
C GLU A 550 13.05 0.57 40.71
N GLY A 551 13.43 1.64 41.42
CA GLY A 551 14.56 1.61 42.32
C GLY A 551 14.60 2.78 43.28
N GLU A 552 15.58 2.75 44.17
CA GLU A 552 15.87 3.79 45.16
C GLU A 552 17.15 4.51 44.77
N PHE A 553 17.06 5.83 44.63
CA PHE A 553 18.18 6.75 44.41
C PHE A 553 18.65 7.34 45.74
N VAL A 554 19.90 7.06 46.09
CA VAL A 554 20.58 7.60 47.26
C VAL A 554 21.59 8.65 46.79
N THR A 555 21.36 9.91 47.14
CA THR A 555 22.27 11.00 46.77
C THR A 555 23.56 10.95 47.59
N THR A 556 24.62 11.59 47.11
CA THR A 556 25.87 11.77 47.89
C THR A 556 25.69 12.58 49.18
N THR A 557 24.56 13.29 49.29
CA THR A 557 24.15 14.03 50.50
C THR A 557 23.28 13.21 51.45
N GLY A 558 22.97 11.95 51.12
CA GLY A 558 22.19 11.03 51.96
C GLY A 558 20.67 11.16 51.82
N LEU A 559 20.16 11.78 50.75
CA LEU A 559 18.73 11.84 50.45
C LEU A 559 18.30 10.57 49.70
N HIS A 560 17.15 10.00 50.10
CA HIS A 560 16.56 8.82 49.48
C HIS A 560 15.33 9.22 48.65
N LEU A 561 15.30 8.80 47.38
CA LEU A 561 14.21 9.09 46.44
C LEU A 561 13.83 7.83 45.66
N THR A 562 12.54 7.60 45.44
CA THR A 562 12.09 6.52 44.54
C THR A 562 12.17 6.99 43.09
N THR A 563 12.68 6.14 42.21
CA THR A 563 12.75 6.39 40.76
C THR A 563 12.04 5.29 39.99
N ARG A 564 11.32 5.70 38.94
CA ARG A 564 10.68 4.81 37.97
C ARG A 564 10.90 5.35 36.57
N ARG A 565 11.19 4.48 35.61
CA ARG A 565 11.43 4.88 34.21
C ARG A 565 10.88 3.81 33.27
N LYS A 566 10.41 4.26 32.09
CA LYS A 566 9.94 3.39 31.03
C LYS A 566 10.53 3.78 29.68
N TYR A 567 10.87 2.78 28.89
CA TYR A 567 11.34 2.91 27.50
C TYR A 567 10.79 1.78 26.66
N ILE A 568 10.81 1.97 25.35
CA ILE A 568 10.54 0.90 24.39
C ILE A 568 11.87 0.52 23.73
N TYR A 569 12.23 -0.75 23.81
CA TYR A 569 13.36 -1.33 23.08
C TYR A 569 12.80 -2.08 21.89
N GLN A 570 13.28 -1.79 20.69
CA GLN A 570 12.83 -2.41 19.45
C GLN A 570 14.03 -2.94 18.68
N VAL A 571 13.92 -4.14 18.12
CA VAL A 571 14.88 -4.64 17.13
C VAL A 571 14.28 -4.51 15.74
N GLU A 572 15.02 -3.87 14.85
CA GLU A 572 14.72 -3.83 13.43
C GLU A 572 15.76 -4.69 12.71
N VAL A 573 15.33 -5.67 11.93
CA VAL A 573 16.25 -6.49 11.14
C VAL A 573 16.39 -5.81 9.78
N ASP A 574 17.62 -5.46 9.39
CA ASP A 574 17.87 -4.98 8.04
C ASP A 574 17.70 -6.16 7.07
N ASP A 575 16.62 -6.14 6.30
CA ASP A 575 16.25 -7.15 5.31
C ASP A 575 17.34 -7.42 4.24
N LYS A 576 18.37 -6.56 4.13
CA LYS A 576 19.46 -6.68 3.16
C LYS A 576 20.71 -7.35 3.72
N THR A 577 21.08 -7.06 4.96
CA THR A 577 22.29 -7.59 5.60
C THR A 577 22.00 -8.71 6.59
N GLY A 578 20.73 -8.87 6.98
CA GLY A 578 20.33 -9.76 8.08
C GLY A 578 20.80 -9.26 9.45
N SER A 579 21.38 -8.06 9.54
CA SER A 579 21.90 -7.50 10.78
C SER A 579 20.81 -6.74 11.53
N GLY A 580 20.51 -7.13 12.76
CA GLY A 580 19.61 -6.37 13.62
C GLY A 580 20.19 -5.01 14.03
N SER A 581 19.35 -3.98 14.16
CA SER A 581 19.67 -2.76 14.90
C SER A 581 18.71 -2.63 16.09
N ILE A 582 19.26 -2.24 17.25
CA ILE A 582 18.46 -2.06 18.47
C ILE A 582 18.20 -0.57 18.67
N SER A 583 16.93 -0.18 18.67
CA SER A 583 16.46 1.18 18.89
C SER A 583 15.78 1.31 20.26
N VAL A 584 15.99 2.44 20.91
CA VAL A 584 15.32 2.81 22.17
C VAL A 584 14.44 4.03 21.91
N LEU A 585 13.15 3.92 22.19
CA LEU A 585 12.15 4.97 22.02
C LEU A 585 11.57 5.42 23.37
N PHE A 586 11.11 6.65 23.44
CA PHE A 586 10.35 7.14 24.60
C PHE A 586 9.01 6.40 24.73
N HIS A 587 8.53 6.25 25.97
CA HIS A 587 7.20 5.72 26.25
C HIS A 587 6.26 6.86 26.65
N GLU A 588 5.21 7.10 25.86
CA GLU A 588 4.26 8.21 26.01
C GLU A 588 2.85 7.71 26.38
N ALA A 589 2.53 7.71 27.68
CA ALA A 589 1.30 7.10 28.21
C ALA A 589 -0.02 7.73 27.71
N GLU A 590 0.03 8.92 27.12
CA GLU A 590 -1.15 9.65 26.62
C GLU A 590 -1.54 9.26 25.18
N LYS A 591 -0.68 8.54 24.46
CA LYS A 591 -0.96 8.03 23.12
C LYS A 591 -1.61 6.65 23.19
N ASN A 592 -2.49 6.37 22.22
CA ASN A 592 -3.18 5.08 22.11
C ASN A 592 -2.23 3.87 21.96
N ASP A 593 -1.01 4.08 21.46
CA ASP A 593 0.01 3.04 21.28
C ASP A 593 1.17 3.13 22.30
N GLY A 594 1.20 4.13 23.19
CA GLY A 594 2.29 4.35 24.12
C GLY A 594 3.66 4.63 23.48
N LEU A 595 3.76 4.76 22.14
CA LEU A 595 5.01 4.94 21.41
C LEU A 595 5.37 6.43 21.28
N GLY A 596 6.49 6.80 21.91
CA GLY A 596 7.10 8.11 21.76
C GLY A 596 8.13 8.18 20.63
N GLY A 597 8.79 9.33 20.51
CA GLY A 597 9.88 9.51 19.53
C GLY A 597 11.10 8.63 19.80
N LEU A 598 11.93 8.43 18.77
CA LEU A 598 13.23 7.75 18.89
C LEU A 598 14.12 8.51 19.89
N PHE A 599 14.64 7.78 20.88
CA PHE A 599 15.62 8.29 21.83
C PHE A 599 17.04 8.02 21.34
N VAL A 600 17.48 6.76 21.26
CA VAL A 600 18.82 6.42 20.74
C VAL A 600 18.78 5.14 19.94
N GLU A 601 19.57 5.07 18.87
CA GLU A 601 19.78 3.85 18.08
C GLU A 601 21.18 3.32 18.32
N MET A 602 21.30 2.02 18.63
CA MET A 602 22.55 1.33 18.85
C MET A 602 23.29 1.14 17.52
N GLY A 603 24.55 1.56 17.48
CA GLY A 603 25.48 1.31 16.38
C GLY A 603 26.08 -0.10 16.44
N ASP A 604 27.08 -0.32 15.61
CA ASP A 604 27.65 -1.66 15.39
C ASP A 604 28.24 -2.26 16.68
N LEU A 605 27.92 -3.53 16.94
CA LEU A 605 28.50 -4.30 18.04
C LEU A 605 29.90 -4.77 17.65
N THR A 606 30.88 -4.45 18.48
CA THR A 606 32.28 -4.85 18.30
C THR A 606 32.78 -5.61 19.52
N THR A 607 33.56 -6.68 19.30
CA THR A 607 34.12 -7.50 20.39
C THR A 607 35.47 -6.94 20.83
N CYS A 608 35.65 -6.67 22.12
CA CYS A 608 36.95 -6.32 22.70
C CYS A 608 37.79 -7.58 23.01
N GLU A 609 39.10 -7.39 23.25
CA GLU A 609 40.07 -8.47 23.56
C GLU A 609 39.63 -9.37 24.73
N ASP A 610 38.87 -8.82 25.70
CA ASP A 610 38.36 -9.53 26.88
C ASP A 610 37.04 -10.29 26.63
N GLY A 611 36.54 -10.36 25.39
CA GLY A 611 35.26 -11.00 25.06
C GLY A 611 34.03 -10.19 25.51
N VAL A 612 34.16 -8.89 25.69
CA VAL A 612 33.03 -7.99 25.97
C VAL A 612 32.59 -7.35 24.66
N LEU A 613 31.30 -7.42 24.33
CA LEU A 613 30.75 -6.66 23.20
C LEU A 613 30.52 -5.22 23.61
N VAL A 614 30.87 -4.27 22.76
CA VAL A 614 30.67 -2.84 22.97
C VAL A 614 29.98 -2.20 21.77
N ALA A 615 29.11 -1.24 22.05
CA ALA A 615 28.45 -0.41 21.03
C ALA A 615 28.35 1.05 21.49
N ARG A 616 28.25 1.96 20.53
CA ARG A 616 27.90 3.37 20.74
C ARG A 616 26.68 3.72 19.91
N ASN A 617 25.97 4.78 20.25
CA ASN A 617 24.84 5.23 19.44
C ASN A 617 25.28 5.67 18.04
N ARG A 618 24.45 5.41 17.02
CA ARG A 618 24.72 5.82 15.63
C ARG A 618 24.82 7.33 15.50
N GLU A 619 23.88 8.04 16.11
CA GLU A 619 23.83 9.50 16.17
C GLU A 619 23.52 9.98 17.59
N GLN A 620 24.10 11.11 18.00
CA GLN A 620 23.78 11.77 19.27
C GLN A 620 22.33 12.27 19.26
N HIS A 621 21.65 12.14 20.39
CA HIS A 621 20.26 12.55 20.51
C HIS A 621 20.14 13.91 21.19
N LEU A 622 19.53 14.88 20.50
CA LEU A 622 19.21 16.18 21.06
C LEU A 622 17.81 16.15 21.68
N CYS A 623 17.74 16.21 23.01
CA CYS A 623 16.48 16.27 23.75
C CYS A 623 16.33 17.67 24.37
N GLY A 624 15.56 18.54 23.71
CA GLY A 624 15.50 19.95 24.09
C GLY A 624 16.82 20.64 23.78
N GLU A 625 17.53 21.12 24.81
CA GLU A 625 18.84 21.77 24.68
C GLU A 625 20.01 20.86 25.12
N ASP A 626 19.72 19.62 25.57
CA ASP A 626 20.73 18.70 26.09
C ASP A 626 21.04 17.58 25.08
N LEU A 627 22.32 17.29 24.91
CA LEU A 627 22.83 16.30 23.96
C LEU A 627 23.20 15.00 24.68
N TYR A 628 22.66 13.88 24.20
CA TYR A 628 22.85 12.54 24.78
C TYR A 628 23.76 11.70 23.89
N THR A 629 24.83 11.17 24.51
CA THR A 629 25.69 10.13 23.91
C THR A 629 25.51 8.84 24.70
N ALA A 630 25.18 7.74 24.02
CA ALA A 630 24.93 6.45 24.65
C ALA A 630 26.00 5.43 24.26
N SER A 631 26.41 4.60 25.21
CA SER A 631 27.24 3.42 24.93
C SER A 631 26.80 2.23 25.74
N TRP A 632 27.01 1.05 25.17
CA TRP A 632 26.60 -0.23 25.75
C TRP A 632 27.78 -1.17 25.86
N ARG A 633 27.74 -2.04 26.86
CA ARG A 633 28.65 -3.18 27.00
C ARG A 633 27.87 -4.43 27.38
N PHE A 634 28.23 -5.57 26.83
CA PHE A 634 27.56 -6.84 27.10
C PHE A 634 28.59 -7.92 27.44
N GLY A 635 28.35 -8.64 28.54
CA GLY A 635 29.12 -9.82 28.91
C GLY A 635 28.91 -10.98 27.94
N THR A 636 29.82 -11.95 27.94
CA THR A 636 29.77 -13.13 27.05
C THR A 636 28.46 -13.92 27.15
N GLY A 637 27.85 -13.98 28.34
CA GLY A 637 26.55 -14.62 28.55
C GLY A 637 25.39 -13.98 27.77
N MET A 638 25.55 -12.75 27.26
CA MET A 638 24.53 -12.04 26.47
C MET A 638 24.47 -12.46 25.01
N TYR A 639 25.46 -13.19 24.50
CA TYR A 639 25.52 -13.58 23.08
C TYR A 639 26.11 -14.98 22.82
N ALA A 640 26.52 -15.71 23.87
CA ALA A 640 26.97 -17.09 23.76
C ALA A 640 25.88 -18.05 23.25
N ILE A 641 26.28 -19.11 22.53
CA ILE A 641 25.36 -20.15 22.02
C ILE A 641 24.95 -21.07 23.18
N GLU A 642 23.75 -21.66 23.14
CA GLU A 642 23.22 -22.54 24.21
C GLU A 642 24.19 -23.64 24.69
N ARG A 643 25.04 -24.16 23.79
CA ARG A 643 26.04 -25.18 24.11
C ARG A 643 27.14 -24.66 25.05
N GLU A 644 27.63 -23.44 24.83
CA GLU A 644 28.69 -22.82 25.64
C GLU A 644 28.18 -22.39 27.03
N ILE A 645 26.89 -22.09 27.12
CA ILE A 645 26.20 -21.76 28.38
C ILE A 645 26.00 -23.02 29.24
N ARG A 646 25.66 -24.16 28.63
CA ARG A 646 25.60 -25.47 29.35
C ARG A 646 26.97 -25.90 29.89
N GLU A 647 28.05 -25.38 29.32
CA GLU A 647 29.43 -25.58 29.78
C GLU A 647 29.88 -24.53 30.83
N GLY A 648 28.98 -23.66 31.29
CA GLY A 648 29.23 -22.70 32.39
C GLY A 648 30.05 -21.47 32.00
N LYS A 649 30.15 -21.14 30.70
CA LYS A 649 30.92 -19.96 30.26
C LYS A 649 30.03 -18.71 30.20
N GLY A 650 30.25 -17.81 31.17
CA GLY A 650 29.90 -16.39 31.10
C GLY A 650 28.65 -15.99 31.91
N GLU A 651 28.81 -15.01 32.79
CA GLU A 651 27.67 -14.37 33.48
C GLU A 651 26.91 -13.45 32.50
N ALA A 652 25.58 -13.48 32.55
CA ALA A 652 24.72 -12.60 31.78
C ALA A 652 24.60 -11.23 32.48
N TRP A 653 25.37 -10.26 32.00
CA TRP A 653 25.32 -8.88 32.46
C TRP A 653 25.41 -7.92 31.27
N TRP A 654 24.85 -6.72 31.44
CA TRP A 654 24.99 -5.65 30.46
C TRP A 654 25.08 -4.29 31.15
N GLU A 655 25.68 -3.33 30.47
CA GLU A 655 25.93 -1.99 30.96
C GLU A 655 25.44 -0.97 29.92
N VAL A 656 24.79 0.11 30.37
CA VAL A 656 24.50 1.28 29.55
C VAL A 656 25.04 2.54 30.22
N CYS A 657 25.74 3.35 29.43
CA CYS A 657 26.27 4.64 29.85
C CYS A 657 25.64 5.75 29.00
N TYR A 658 25.12 6.78 29.66
CA TYR A 658 24.70 8.03 29.05
C TYR A 658 25.63 9.15 29.50
N ASP A 659 26.32 9.77 28.55
CA ASP A 659 27.02 11.04 28.76
C ASP A 659 26.17 12.17 28.18
N VAL A 660 25.70 13.05 29.06
CA VAL A 660 24.76 14.12 28.74
C VAL A 660 25.47 15.45 28.92
N VAL A 661 25.46 16.27 27.88
CA VAL A 661 26.08 17.60 27.87
C VAL A 661 25.05 18.62 27.40
N GLY A 662 24.75 19.61 28.24
CA GLY A 662 23.77 20.64 27.92
C GLY A 662 23.61 21.66 29.05
N PRO A 663 22.91 22.77 28.77
CA PRO A 663 22.70 23.85 29.75
C PRO A 663 21.73 23.45 30.86
N GLN A 664 20.83 22.48 30.62
CA GLN A 664 19.84 22.04 31.62
C GLN A 664 20.30 20.78 32.34
N LYS A 665 20.99 19.88 31.64
CA LYS A 665 21.54 18.64 32.20
C LYS A 665 22.97 18.46 31.74
N ASP A 666 23.86 18.27 32.71
CA ASP A 666 25.25 17.87 32.46
C ASP A 666 25.63 16.77 33.46
N TYR A 667 25.67 15.52 33.00
CA TYR A 667 25.95 14.37 33.86
C TYR A 667 26.43 13.14 33.09
N VAL A 668 27.08 12.22 33.80
CA VAL A 668 27.32 10.84 33.34
C VAL A 668 26.47 9.89 34.17
N SER A 669 25.69 9.05 33.50
CA SER A 669 24.93 7.98 34.13
C SER A 669 25.41 6.63 33.63
N LYS A 670 25.86 5.77 34.53
CA LYS A 670 26.37 4.44 34.21
C LYS A 670 25.54 3.40 34.94
N THR A 671 24.83 2.54 34.21
CA THR A 671 23.96 1.51 34.78
C THR A 671 24.47 0.13 34.44
N MET A 672 24.71 -0.69 35.46
CA MET A 672 25.07 -2.10 35.35
C MET A 672 23.86 -2.96 35.70
N TYR A 673 23.55 -3.94 34.85
CA TYR A 673 22.48 -4.91 35.03
C TYR A 673 23.07 -6.31 35.12
N THR A 674 22.61 -7.08 36.09
CA THR A 674 23.01 -8.48 36.30
C THR A 674 21.77 -9.34 36.51
N MET A 675 21.74 -10.52 35.89
CA MET A 675 20.78 -11.57 36.28
C MET A 675 21.26 -12.20 37.58
N SER A 676 20.38 -12.22 38.59
CA SER A 676 20.60 -12.89 39.89
C SER A 676 20.39 -14.38 39.81
#